data_AF-A0A8X8XRG0-F1
#
_entry.id   AF-A0A8X8XRG0-F1
#
_cell.length_a   1.000
_cell.length_b   1.000
_cell.length_c   1.000
_cell.angle_alpha   90.00
_cell.angle_beta   90.00
_cell.angle_gamma   90.00
#
_symmetry.space_group_name_H-M   'P 1'
#
loop_
_entity.id
_entity.type
_entity.pdbx_description
1 polymer ?
#
loop_
_entity_poly.entity_id
_entity_poly.type
_entity_poly.pdbx_seq_one_letter_code
_entity_poly.pdbx_strand_id
1 'polypeptide(L)'
;MHRIGWRVARQLEPFISTKQCPASSPLRRDETELVPKKSIKMELRFQTLAAATLAFVALICTWKILNWAYIKPKKLEKALRKQGLKGNPYKLVYGDFKEIMQTIIDARSSPINLDDDIKPRVQGFFLNIIQKYGNECFFWLGPKPSVILTDPELVKEVMNKSYLYLKPENRNPLTKLLAQGVVSHEKEKWAKHRKIINPAFHLMIPAFQLSCEEVLTKWEAKAVSGGEVDVWPDLQSLTSDAISRTAFGSSYQEGRRIFQIQKEQAEYVMENRRMKETEREVQSMIRDLINRRIKSMKTEEAGSRDDLLGILLESNFQEIEEGGSKSYGLSIAEVVEECKLFYFAGQETTSAWLVWVMVMLSIHPDWQAKAREEVLQVFGDRKPDFAGLSHLKIVTMILHEVLRFYPPIVALGRRVSEETKLGKMVLPAGVQISIPILILHHDKGIWGDDAGEFNPERFSEGVAKAQKGGQGVFFPFGWGPRICVGQVFAMLEAKTAMAMILQRFSKFLSSSISHLDLVLLHHFHSIYSTRLGICRGITMEVGFQTLAAAVLAFLALIYTWKLLNWAYIKPKKLERALRKQGLKGNPYKFMYGDLKEFMQSIIEARSSPINLHDDIKPRLQSFFLRIIQKYGNECFFWLGTIPAVILMDPELIKEVLNKSYLYLKQENRNPLTKLLVQGVLNQEKDKWAKHRKIINPAFHLMLPAFHLSCEEVLTKWEEKAVSGEVDVWPDLQSLTSDAISRTSFGSSYQEGRRIFQLQKEQAEFVMQASRSLYIPGWRFVPTNKNRRMKETEREVQSMIRDLINRRIKSMKTEESGSRDDLLGILLESNFQEIEEGGNRSYGLSIAEVVEECKLFYFAGQETTSSWLVWVMVMLSLHPDWQAKAREEVLHVFGDRKPDFAGLSHLKIVTMILYEVLRLYPPLVALGRRVSEETKLGKMRLPAGVQISLPILILHHDRRIWGDDALEFNPERFSEGVAKAQKGGQGVFFPFGWGPRICVGQVFAMLEAKTAMAMILQRFSFELSASYTHAPFTVITTQPQHGAHLILRKI
;
A
#
# COMPACT_ATOMS: atom_id res chain seq x y z
N MET A 1 -29.58 -86.27 29.33
CA MET A 1 -29.98 -85.69 30.64
C MET A 1 -29.83 -84.17 30.53
N HIS A 2 -30.68 -83.27 31.05
CA HIS A 2 -31.45 -83.22 32.31
C HIS A 2 -30.58 -82.75 33.49
N ARG A 3 -31.00 -81.67 34.21
CA ARG A 3 -30.55 -81.23 35.57
C ARG A 3 -29.10 -80.65 35.64
N ILE A 4 -28.59 -79.94 36.66
CA ILE A 4 -29.02 -79.16 37.87
C ILE A 4 -27.79 -78.25 38.24
N GLY A 5 -27.75 -77.18 39.05
CA GLY A 5 -28.60 -76.42 39.99
C GLY A 5 -27.65 -75.69 41.00
N TRP A 6 -28.00 -75.11 42.15
CA TRP A 6 -29.29 -74.64 42.73
C TRP A 6 -28.99 -73.82 44.02
N ARG A 7 -29.53 -72.57 44.16
CA ARG A 7 -29.50 -71.71 45.39
C ARG A 7 -28.10 -71.30 45.91
N VAL A 8 -27.92 -70.21 46.66
CA VAL A 8 -28.78 -69.29 47.46
C VAL A 8 -28.37 -67.83 47.09
N ALA A 9 -29.18 -66.76 47.06
CA ALA A 9 -30.62 -66.46 46.92
C ALA A 9 -30.68 -64.95 46.50
N ARG A 10 -31.61 -64.02 46.78
CA ARG A 10 -32.94 -63.84 47.45
C ARG A 10 -33.43 -62.44 46.95
N GLN A 11 -34.69 -62.07 46.74
CA GLN A 11 -35.99 -62.74 46.60
C GLN A 11 -37.01 -61.72 46.01
N LEU A 12 -38.03 -62.15 45.26
CA LEU A 12 -39.23 -61.38 44.82
C LEU A 12 -39.07 -60.28 43.73
N GLU A 13 -40.00 -60.06 42.79
CA GLU A 13 -40.77 -61.08 42.03
C GLU A 13 -41.12 -60.69 40.55
N PRO A 14 -42.14 -59.85 40.18
CA PRO A 14 -42.97 -60.25 39.01
C PRO A 14 -43.29 -59.25 37.86
N PHE A 15 -43.76 -59.85 36.75
CA PHE A 15 -44.41 -59.37 35.49
C PHE A 15 -43.54 -59.03 34.24
N ILE A 16 -43.78 -59.40 32.95
CA ILE A 16 -44.72 -60.25 32.11
C ILE A 16 -45.35 -59.44 30.93
N SER A 17 -45.55 -59.90 29.67
CA SER A 17 -45.03 -61.03 28.87
C SER A 17 -45.57 -61.04 27.40
N THR A 18 -44.84 -61.61 26.42
CA THR A 18 -45.29 -62.13 25.08
C THR A 18 -45.80 -61.10 24.02
N LYS A 19 -46.04 -61.40 22.71
CA LYS A 19 -46.32 -62.66 21.95
C LYS A 19 -45.87 -62.65 20.45
N GLN A 20 -46.28 -63.70 19.71
CA GLN A 20 -45.77 -64.25 18.41
C GLN A 20 -46.31 -63.62 17.09
N CYS A 21 -45.52 -63.78 15.99
CA CYS A 21 -45.81 -64.25 14.59
C CYS A 21 -47.26 -64.28 13.97
N PRO A 22 -47.46 -64.53 12.63
CA PRO A 22 -46.54 -64.79 11.48
C PRO A 22 -46.95 -64.12 10.11
N ALA A 23 -46.46 -64.67 8.97
CA ALA A 23 -46.96 -64.60 7.57
C ALA A 23 -46.66 -63.33 6.71
N SER A 24 -46.48 -63.37 5.37
CA SER A 24 -46.38 -64.48 4.38
C SER A 24 -45.53 -64.09 3.13
N SER A 25 -45.24 -65.06 2.25
CA SER A 25 -44.39 -65.00 1.03
C SER A 25 -45.19 -64.71 -0.27
N PRO A 26 -44.68 -64.92 -1.52
CA PRO A 26 -43.32 -65.02 -2.10
C PRO A 26 -43.09 -64.13 -3.37
N LEU A 27 -41.90 -64.15 -4.02
CA LEU A 27 -41.74 -64.14 -5.52
C LEU A 27 -40.29 -64.22 -6.08
N ARG A 28 -40.02 -65.29 -6.86
CA ARG A 28 -39.19 -65.46 -8.09
C ARG A 28 -37.74 -64.92 -8.29
N ARG A 29 -36.88 -65.91 -8.65
CA ARG A 29 -35.97 -66.05 -9.82
C ARG A 29 -34.49 -65.63 -9.73
N ASP A 30 -33.69 -66.42 -10.46
CA ASP A 30 -32.23 -66.52 -10.48
C ASP A 30 -31.60 -65.98 -11.80
N GLU A 31 -30.28 -66.21 -11.90
CA GLU A 31 -29.38 -66.19 -13.08
C GLU A 31 -28.74 -64.85 -13.53
N THR A 32 -27.40 -64.86 -13.45
CA THR A 32 -26.36 -64.21 -14.29
C THR A 32 -26.58 -62.83 -14.92
N GLU A 33 -25.65 -61.88 -14.70
CA GLU A 33 -24.70 -61.39 -15.74
C GLU A 33 -23.78 -60.20 -15.31
N LEU A 34 -22.69 -60.06 -16.09
CA LEU A 34 -21.76 -58.93 -16.32
C LEU A 34 -21.50 -57.79 -15.28
N VAL A 35 -20.20 -57.51 -15.09
CA VAL A 35 -19.66 -56.31 -14.43
C VAL A 35 -20.01 -55.01 -15.20
N PRO A 36 -20.53 -53.95 -14.55
CA PRO A 36 -21.10 -52.78 -15.24
C PRO A 36 -20.06 -51.77 -15.74
N LYS A 37 -20.10 -51.47 -17.05
CA LYS A 37 -19.26 -50.48 -17.79
C LYS A 37 -19.41 -49.00 -17.35
N LYS A 38 -20.00 -48.69 -16.18
CA LYS A 38 -20.32 -47.32 -15.73
C LYS A 38 -19.13 -46.59 -15.08
N SER A 39 -18.28 -47.28 -14.30
CA SER A 39 -17.16 -46.64 -13.58
C SER A 39 -16.13 -46.01 -14.52
N ILE A 40 -15.71 -46.77 -15.53
CA ILE A 40 -14.70 -46.37 -16.54
C ILE A 40 -15.10 -45.06 -17.26
N LYS A 41 -16.40 -44.85 -17.52
CA LYS A 41 -16.92 -43.63 -18.16
C LYS A 41 -16.83 -42.37 -17.28
N MET A 42 -16.73 -42.51 -15.96
CA MET A 42 -16.53 -41.39 -15.03
C MET A 42 -15.04 -41.06 -14.89
N GLU A 43 -14.19 -42.09 -14.79
CA GLU A 43 -12.75 -41.96 -14.68
C GLU A 43 -12.13 -41.35 -15.95
N LEU A 44 -12.57 -41.79 -17.14
CA LEU A 44 -12.19 -41.21 -18.43
C LEU A 44 -12.62 -39.72 -18.55
N ARG A 45 -13.75 -39.33 -17.94
CA ARG A 45 -14.19 -37.92 -17.87
C ARG A 45 -13.30 -37.08 -16.94
N PHE A 46 -12.80 -37.65 -15.86
CA PHE A 46 -11.86 -36.96 -14.97
C PHE A 46 -10.47 -36.82 -15.60
N GLN A 47 -9.98 -37.86 -16.28
CA GLN A 47 -8.73 -37.84 -17.04
C GLN A 47 -8.78 -36.84 -18.20
N THR A 48 -9.86 -36.80 -18.98
CA THR A 48 -10.02 -35.81 -20.07
C THR A 48 -10.16 -34.38 -19.55
N LEU A 49 -10.85 -34.15 -18.42
CA LEU A 49 -10.89 -32.82 -17.78
C LEU A 49 -9.51 -32.40 -17.23
N ALA A 50 -8.76 -33.32 -16.65
CA ALA A 50 -7.39 -33.08 -16.19
C ALA A 50 -6.45 -32.79 -17.38
N ALA A 51 -6.53 -33.57 -18.46
CA ALA A 51 -5.77 -33.34 -19.69
C ALA A 51 -6.11 -32.01 -20.36
N ALA A 52 -7.39 -31.65 -20.45
CA ALA A 52 -7.82 -30.33 -20.94
C ALA A 52 -7.32 -29.19 -20.06
N THR A 53 -7.33 -29.37 -18.73
CA THR A 53 -6.78 -28.40 -17.78
C THR A 53 -5.26 -28.27 -17.92
N LEU A 54 -4.53 -29.37 -18.07
CA LEU A 54 -3.09 -29.39 -18.33
C LEU A 54 -2.76 -28.74 -19.68
N ALA A 55 -3.52 -29.01 -20.74
CA ALA A 55 -3.36 -28.38 -22.04
C ALA A 55 -3.64 -26.87 -21.99
N PHE A 56 -4.67 -26.43 -21.25
CA PHE A 56 -4.97 -25.01 -21.06
C PHE A 56 -3.91 -24.29 -20.21
N VAL A 57 -3.42 -24.93 -19.15
CA VAL A 57 -2.30 -24.43 -18.35
C VAL A 57 -1.01 -24.39 -19.18
N ALA A 58 -0.74 -25.41 -19.99
CA ALA A 58 0.38 -25.45 -20.92
C ALA A 58 0.27 -24.33 -21.96
N LEU A 59 -0.88 -24.13 -22.59
CA LEU A 59 -1.09 -23.04 -23.55
C LEU A 59 -0.93 -21.65 -22.90
N ILE A 60 -1.42 -21.46 -21.67
CA ILE A 60 -1.17 -20.23 -20.90
C ILE A 60 0.31 -20.07 -20.54
N CYS A 61 1.02 -21.16 -20.21
CA CYS A 61 2.44 -21.11 -19.89
C CYS A 61 3.30 -20.86 -21.13
N THR A 62 3.06 -21.56 -22.23
CA THR A 62 3.67 -21.33 -23.54
C THR A 62 3.40 -19.91 -24.02
N TRP A 63 2.17 -19.39 -23.93
CA TRP A 63 1.88 -17.99 -24.26
C TRP A 63 2.63 -17.02 -23.34
N LYS A 64 2.68 -17.27 -22.02
CA LYS A 64 3.45 -16.43 -21.08
C LYS A 64 4.95 -16.47 -21.35
N ILE A 65 5.51 -17.64 -21.67
CA ILE A 65 6.93 -17.85 -21.99
C ILE A 65 7.25 -17.19 -23.33
N LEU A 66 6.49 -17.46 -24.38
CA LEU A 66 6.65 -16.83 -25.71
C LEU A 66 6.51 -15.31 -25.62
N ASN A 67 5.55 -14.81 -24.85
CA ASN A 67 5.38 -13.36 -24.64
C ASN A 67 6.54 -12.75 -23.83
N TRP A 68 6.99 -13.39 -22.76
CA TRP A 68 8.10 -12.91 -21.93
C TRP A 68 9.47 -13.02 -22.62
N ALA A 69 9.72 -14.12 -23.31
CA ALA A 69 11.02 -14.46 -23.90
C ALA A 69 11.17 -13.98 -25.35
N TYR A 70 10.09 -13.72 -26.11
CA TYR A 70 10.17 -13.33 -27.51
C TYR A 70 9.29 -12.12 -27.88
N ILE A 71 7.98 -12.18 -27.69
CA ILE A 71 7.06 -11.14 -28.20
C ILE A 71 7.28 -9.79 -27.52
N LYS A 72 7.34 -9.72 -26.17
CA LYS A 72 7.61 -8.46 -25.46
C LYS A 72 9.02 -7.94 -25.76
N PRO A 73 10.11 -8.74 -25.72
CA PRO A 73 11.42 -8.30 -26.17
C PRO A 73 11.41 -7.73 -27.59
N LYS A 74 10.86 -8.43 -28.60
CA LYS A 74 10.80 -7.93 -29.99
C LYS A 74 9.90 -6.71 -30.15
N LYS A 75 8.80 -6.59 -29.39
CA LYS A 75 7.97 -5.36 -29.36
C LYS A 75 8.75 -4.17 -28.78
N LEU A 76 9.50 -4.37 -27.69
CA LEU A 76 10.35 -3.33 -27.10
C LEU A 76 11.51 -2.97 -28.03
N GLU A 77 12.17 -3.95 -28.66
CA GLU A 77 13.23 -3.73 -29.65
C GLU A 77 12.72 -2.85 -30.81
N LYS A 78 11.56 -3.18 -31.38
CA LYS A 78 10.92 -2.38 -32.44
C LYS A 78 10.54 -0.98 -31.95
N ALA A 79 10.08 -0.83 -30.70
CA ALA A 79 9.72 0.46 -30.11
C ALA A 79 10.93 1.37 -29.88
N LEU A 80 12.07 0.83 -29.43
CA LEU A 80 13.32 1.59 -29.25
C LEU A 80 13.94 1.95 -30.62
N ARG A 81 14.09 0.97 -31.52
CA ARG A 81 14.69 1.21 -32.86
C ARG A 81 13.88 2.17 -33.73
N LYS A 82 12.54 2.22 -33.59
CA LYS A 82 11.70 3.22 -34.29
C LYS A 82 12.06 4.67 -33.91
N GLN A 83 12.69 4.88 -32.75
CA GLN A 83 13.05 6.19 -32.22
C GLN A 83 14.53 6.53 -32.44
N GLY A 84 15.22 5.82 -33.36
CA GLY A 84 16.63 6.05 -33.69
C GLY A 84 17.63 5.34 -32.77
N LEU A 85 17.21 4.86 -31.60
CA LEU A 85 18.09 4.18 -30.64
C LEU A 85 18.76 2.94 -31.26
N LYS A 86 20.10 2.92 -31.17
CA LYS A 86 20.96 1.84 -31.66
C LYS A 86 21.35 0.89 -30.52
N GLY A 87 21.74 -0.34 -30.86
CA GLY A 87 21.99 -1.37 -29.86
C GLY A 87 22.04 -2.78 -30.44
N ASN A 88 22.62 -3.72 -29.70
CA ASN A 88 22.73 -5.13 -30.10
C ASN A 88 21.35 -5.77 -30.36
N PRO A 89 21.24 -6.72 -31.31
CA PRO A 89 19.99 -7.44 -31.57
C PRO A 89 19.63 -8.36 -30.40
N TYR A 90 18.33 -8.44 -30.07
CA TYR A 90 17.90 -9.26 -28.93
C TYR A 90 18.22 -10.75 -29.13
N LYS A 91 19.11 -11.29 -28.29
CA LYS A 91 19.44 -12.72 -28.18
C LYS A 91 18.49 -13.41 -27.20
N LEU A 92 17.82 -14.47 -27.64
CA LEU A 92 16.75 -15.16 -26.91
C LEU A 92 17.15 -15.54 -25.47
N VAL A 93 16.35 -15.12 -24.49
CA VAL A 93 16.48 -15.33 -23.02
C VAL A 93 17.71 -14.68 -22.37
N TYR A 94 18.88 -14.72 -23.02
CA TYR A 94 20.16 -14.29 -22.44
C TYR A 94 20.46 -12.81 -22.65
N GLY A 95 20.07 -12.22 -23.79
CA GLY A 95 20.54 -10.88 -24.15
C GLY A 95 22.06 -10.84 -24.34
N ASP A 96 22.67 -9.70 -24.01
CA ASP A 96 24.12 -9.48 -24.10
C ASP A 96 24.88 -9.99 -22.86
N PHE A 97 24.21 -10.77 -22.01
CA PHE A 97 24.75 -11.27 -20.74
C PHE A 97 26.04 -12.07 -20.89
N LYS A 98 26.21 -12.82 -21.99
CA LYS A 98 27.45 -13.56 -22.26
C LYS A 98 28.62 -12.60 -22.49
N GLU A 99 28.44 -11.57 -23.32
CA GLU A 99 29.47 -10.55 -23.56
C GLU A 99 29.82 -9.76 -22.29
N ILE A 100 28.82 -9.35 -21.50
CA ILE A 100 29.06 -8.66 -20.21
C ILE A 100 29.97 -9.50 -19.30
N MET A 101 29.67 -10.80 -19.16
CA MET A 101 30.48 -11.70 -18.34
C MET A 101 31.87 -11.95 -18.94
N GLN A 102 31.97 -12.11 -20.26
CA GLN A 102 33.25 -12.34 -20.94
C GLN A 102 34.18 -11.14 -20.76
N THR A 103 33.72 -9.91 -21.04
CA THR A 103 34.53 -8.69 -20.86
C THR A 103 34.96 -8.48 -19.40
N ILE A 104 34.18 -8.92 -18.41
CA ILE A 104 34.59 -8.89 -16.99
C ILE A 104 35.67 -9.95 -16.69
N ILE A 105 35.64 -11.12 -17.33
CA ILE A 105 36.67 -12.16 -17.21
C ILE A 105 37.95 -11.73 -17.91
N ASP A 106 37.86 -11.26 -19.16
CA ASP A 106 38.99 -10.80 -19.96
C ASP A 106 39.71 -9.65 -19.24
N ALA A 107 38.96 -8.64 -18.78
CA ALA A 107 39.51 -7.53 -18.01
C ALA A 107 40.18 -7.97 -16.70
N ARG A 108 39.74 -9.08 -16.08
CA ARG A 108 40.34 -9.63 -14.86
C ARG A 108 41.53 -10.56 -15.12
N SER A 109 41.84 -10.89 -16.38
CA SER A 109 42.94 -11.82 -16.71
C SER A 109 44.34 -11.22 -16.53
N SER A 110 44.47 -9.90 -16.47
CA SER A 110 45.74 -9.18 -16.24
C SER A 110 45.61 -8.07 -15.19
N PRO A 111 46.72 -7.66 -14.54
CA PRO A 111 46.77 -6.39 -13.83
C PRO A 111 46.68 -5.20 -14.81
N ILE A 112 46.58 -3.99 -14.26
CA ILE A 112 46.76 -2.70 -14.94
C ILE A 112 47.70 -1.83 -14.10
N ASN A 113 48.34 -0.84 -14.70
CA ASN A 113 49.08 0.21 -14.00
C ASN A 113 48.11 1.20 -13.35
N LEU A 114 48.62 2.10 -12.49
CA LEU A 114 47.79 3.17 -11.91
C LEU A 114 47.40 4.24 -12.95
N ASP A 115 48.29 4.52 -13.90
CA ASP A 115 48.09 5.51 -14.96
C ASP A 115 47.21 5.01 -16.12
N ASP A 116 46.83 3.72 -16.11
CA ASP A 116 45.97 3.12 -17.13
C ASP A 116 44.51 3.57 -16.97
N ASP A 117 43.79 3.74 -18.08
CA ASP A 117 42.36 4.04 -18.04
C ASP A 117 41.58 2.89 -17.34
N ILE A 118 40.92 3.20 -16.22
CA ILE A 118 40.10 2.26 -15.44
C ILE A 118 38.75 1.90 -16.10
N LYS A 119 38.22 2.73 -17.01
CA LYS A 119 36.92 2.47 -17.66
C LYS A 119 36.90 1.16 -18.45
N PRO A 120 37.92 0.77 -19.25
CA PRO A 120 38.03 -0.60 -19.78
C PRO A 120 37.99 -1.69 -18.71
N ARG A 121 38.78 -1.54 -17.63
CA ARG A 121 38.94 -2.54 -16.56
C ARG A 121 37.67 -2.81 -15.76
N VAL A 122 36.80 -1.81 -15.64
CA VAL A 122 35.58 -1.85 -14.78
C VAL A 122 34.27 -1.80 -15.57
N GLN A 123 34.25 -1.13 -16.72
CA GLN A 123 33.05 -0.88 -17.55
C GLN A 123 33.29 -1.11 -19.05
N GLY A 124 34.27 -1.93 -19.45
CA GLY A 124 34.61 -2.18 -20.86
C GLY A 124 33.41 -2.55 -21.74
N PHE A 125 32.42 -3.30 -21.23
CA PHE A 125 31.19 -3.57 -21.99
C PHE A 125 30.37 -2.30 -22.31
N PHE A 126 30.25 -1.36 -21.37
CA PHE A 126 29.58 -0.08 -21.61
C PHE A 126 30.35 0.75 -22.63
N LEU A 127 31.68 0.85 -22.51
CA LEU A 127 32.53 1.52 -23.51
C LEU A 127 32.31 0.92 -24.90
N ASN A 128 32.43 -0.40 -25.05
CA ASN A 128 32.31 -1.08 -26.33
C ASN A 128 30.93 -0.86 -26.98
N ILE A 129 29.86 -0.79 -26.19
CA ILE A 129 28.50 -0.49 -26.69
C ILE A 129 28.34 1.00 -27.06
N ILE A 130 28.86 1.93 -26.25
CA ILE A 130 28.79 3.38 -26.52
C ILE A 130 29.65 3.74 -27.77
N GLN A 131 30.88 3.24 -27.86
CA GLN A 131 31.75 3.45 -29.04
C GLN A 131 31.11 2.92 -30.33
N LYS A 132 30.45 1.75 -30.26
CA LYS A 132 29.83 1.08 -31.42
C LYS A 132 28.51 1.72 -31.88
N TYR A 133 27.77 2.37 -30.98
CA TYR A 133 26.40 2.81 -31.25
C TYR A 133 26.09 4.29 -30.94
N GLY A 134 27.00 5.01 -30.29
CA GLY A 134 26.82 6.38 -29.80
C GLY A 134 26.22 6.45 -28.39
N ASN A 135 26.14 7.68 -27.85
CA ASN A 135 25.67 7.94 -26.49
C ASN A 135 24.20 7.51 -26.23
N GLU A 136 23.31 7.65 -27.22
CA GLU A 136 21.92 7.21 -27.14
C GLU A 136 21.76 5.75 -27.63
N CYS A 137 22.20 4.79 -26.81
CA CYS A 137 22.20 3.36 -27.16
C CYS A 137 21.54 2.45 -26.10
N PHE A 138 21.30 1.19 -26.47
CA PHE A 138 20.73 0.17 -25.56
C PHE A 138 21.35 -1.23 -25.71
N PHE A 139 21.25 -2.01 -24.64
CA PHE A 139 21.71 -3.40 -24.55
C PHE A 139 20.69 -4.27 -23.79
N TRP A 140 20.90 -5.59 -23.74
CA TRP A 140 19.93 -6.57 -23.23
C TRP A 140 20.37 -7.28 -21.95
N LEU A 141 19.68 -6.96 -20.85
CA LEU A 141 19.76 -7.69 -19.59
C LEU A 141 18.75 -8.84 -19.58
N GLY A 142 19.06 -9.90 -20.33
CA GLY A 142 18.10 -10.94 -20.66
C GLY A 142 16.95 -10.38 -21.52
N PRO A 143 15.68 -10.71 -21.25
CA PRO A 143 14.53 -10.23 -22.01
C PRO A 143 14.10 -8.78 -21.69
N LYS A 144 14.99 -7.98 -21.08
CA LYS A 144 14.76 -6.56 -20.80
C LYS A 144 15.82 -5.72 -21.51
N PRO A 145 15.45 -4.72 -22.33
CA PRO A 145 16.42 -3.75 -22.80
C PRO A 145 16.73 -2.75 -21.67
N SER A 146 18.00 -2.37 -21.55
CA SER A 146 18.43 -1.20 -20.80
C SER A 146 18.97 -0.16 -21.76
N VAL A 147 18.39 1.04 -21.73
CA VAL A 147 18.97 2.23 -22.36
C VAL A 147 20.15 2.71 -21.52
N ILE A 148 21.22 3.14 -22.16
CA ILE A 148 22.35 3.82 -21.52
C ILE A 148 22.09 5.32 -21.60
N LEU A 149 22.32 6.06 -20.51
CA LEU A 149 22.22 7.52 -20.48
C LEU A 149 23.56 8.13 -20.07
N THR A 150 24.18 8.85 -20.99
CA THR A 150 25.36 9.70 -20.73
C THR A 150 25.05 11.21 -20.89
N ASP A 151 23.82 11.58 -21.24
CA ASP A 151 23.38 12.98 -21.27
C ASP A 151 23.10 13.51 -19.84
N PRO A 152 23.76 14.61 -19.40
CA PRO A 152 23.57 15.19 -18.06
C PRO A 152 22.15 15.56 -17.69
N GLU A 153 21.38 16.16 -18.60
CA GLU A 153 20.02 16.64 -18.30
C GLU A 153 19.03 15.47 -18.26
N LEU A 154 19.21 14.46 -19.10
CA LEU A 154 18.41 13.23 -19.01
C LEU A 154 18.72 12.44 -17.72
N VAL A 155 19.98 12.46 -17.27
CA VAL A 155 20.39 11.88 -15.98
C VAL A 155 19.75 12.63 -14.82
N LYS A 156 19.80 13.97 -14.80
CA LYS A 156 19.10 14.80 -13.80
C LYS A 156 17.59 14.54 -13.81
N GLU A 157 16.95 14.50 -14.98
CA GLU A 157 15.51 14.24 -15.12
C GLU A 157 15.14 12.88 -14.49
N VAL A 158 15.91 11.84 -14.79
CA VAL A 158 15.70 10.48 -14.27
C VAL A 158 15.91 10.39 -12.76
N MET A 159 16.90 11.11 -12.22
CA MET A 159 17.19 11.11 -10.78
C MET A 159 16.17 11.92 -9.98
N ASN A 160 15.69 13.04 -10.53
CA ASN A 160 14.68 13.90 -9.90
C ASN A 160 13.27 13.27 -9.95
N LYS A 161 12.82 12.72 -11.09
CA LYS A 161 11.49 12.10 -11.26
C LYS A 161 11.40 10.69 -10.67
N SER A 162 11.85 10.53 -9.43
CA SER A 162 12.07 9.24 -8.77
C SER A 162 10.79 8.43 -8.45
N TYR A 163 9.61 8.97 -8.78
CA TYR A 163 8.32 8.26 -8.74
C TYR A 163 8.02 7.52 -10.06
N LEU A 164 8.58 7.96 -11.19
CA LEU A 164 8.51 7.29 -12.49
C LEU A 164 9.65 6.28 -12.66
N TYR A 165 10.86 6.69 -12.26
CA TYR A 165 12.10 5.93 -12.41
C TYR A 165 12.46 5.19 -11.12
N LEU A 166 11.82 4.05 -10.93
CA LEU A 166 11.99 3.19 -9.74
C LEU A 166 13.33 2.44 -9.80
N LYS A 167 13.79 1.90 -8.67
CA LYS A 167 14.92 0.95 -8.64
C LYS A 167 14.60 -0.31 -9.46
N PRO A 168 15.61 -0.99 -10.04
CA PRO A 168 15.42 -2.29 -10.69
C PRO A 168 14.84 -3.32 -9.72
N GLU A 169 14.02 -4.25 -10.25
CA GLU A 169 13.55 -5.39 -9.46
C GLU A 169 14.70 -6.33 -9.14
N ASN A 170 15.25 -6.26 -7.92
CA ASN A 170 16.14 -7.29 -7.44
C ASN A 170 15.36 -8.61 -7.30
N ARG A 171 15.77 -9.63 -8.07
CA ARG A 171 15.08 -10.93 -8.20
C ARG A 171 15.85 -12.10 -7.57
N ASN A 172 17.12 -11.91 -7.20
CA ASN A 172 17.83 -12.91 -6.41
C ASN A 172 17.28 -12.86 -4.96
N PRO A 173 16.81 -13.99 -4.38
CA PRO A 173 16.33 -13.99 -2.99
C PRO A 173 17.44 -13.85 -1.94
N LEU A 174 18.69 -14.19 -2.28
CA LEU A 174 19.83 -14.20 -1.35
C LEU A 174 20.44 -12.81 -1.15
N THR A 175 20.52 -11.98 -2.20
CA THR A 175 20.90 -10.56 -2.04
C THR A 175 19.86 -9.73 -1.28
N LYS A 176 18.66 -10.28 -1.02
CA LYS A 176 17.67 -9.70 -0.10
C LYS A 176 17.86 -10.14 1.36
N LEU A 177 18.85 -10.99 1.65
CA LEU A 177 19.22 -11.30 3.02
C LEU A 177 20.26 -10.29 3.55
N LEU A 178 21.13 -9.74 2.69
CA LEU A 178 22.14 -8.76 3.08
C LEU A 178 21.53 -7.49 3.72
N ALA A 179 20.69 -6.75 2.99
CA ALA A 179 19.93 -5.61 3.52
C ALA A 179 18.69 -5.30 2.64
N GLN A 180 17.54 -5.02 3.26
CA GLN A 180 16.30 -4.61 2.57
C GLN A 180 15.81 -3.19 2.90
N GLY A 181 16.53 -2.40 3.71
CA GLY A 181 16.07 -1.09 4.20
C GLY A 181 15.80 0.01 3.15
N VAL A 182 16.03 1.28 3.50
CA VAL A 182 15.72 2.44 2.63
C VAL A 182 16.42 2.35 1.26
N VAL A 183 17.53 1.60 1.15
CA VAL A 183 18.19 1.26 -0.12
C VAL A 183 17.32 0.43 -1.07
N SER A 184 16.47 -0.48 -0.59
CA SER A 184 15.60 -1.32 -1.42
C SER A 184 14.17 -0.80 -1.55
N HIS A 185 13.72 0.06 -0.64
CA HIS A 185 12.31 0.48 -0.59
C HIS A 185 11.92 1.48 -1.70
N GLU A 186 10.62 1.60 -1.94
CA GLU A 186 10.00 2.41 -3.02
C GLU A 186 8.73 3.12 -2.53
N LYS A 187 8.38 4.25 -3.17
CA LYS A 187 7.16 5.07 -2.92
C LYS A 187 6.97 5.40 -1.42
N GLU A 188 5.74 5.33 -0.92
CA GLU A 188 5.36 5.61 0.48
C GLU A 188 6.27 4.94 1.51
N LYS A 189 6.66 3.67 1.28
CA LYS A 189 7.53 2.94 2.22
C LYS A 189 8.95 3.52 2.25
N TRP A 190 9.46 3.97 1.10
CA TRP A 190 10.74 4.68 1.05
C TRP A 190 10.67 6.02 1.77
N ALA A 191 9.60 6.79 1.56
CA ALA A 191 9.43 8.11 2.19
C ALA A 191 9.36 8.02 3.72
N LYS A 192 8.53 7.10 4.25
CA LYS A 192 8.43 6.83 5.70
C LYS A 192 9.80 6.47 6.30
N HIS A 193 10.49 5.49 5.72
CA HIS A 193 11.79 5.06 6.23
C HIS A 193 12.79 6.23 6.16
N ARG A 194 12.78 7.02 5.09
CA ARG A 194 13.69 8.17 4.96
C ARG A 194 13.41 9.29 5.97
N LYS A 195 12.14 9.57 6.33
CA LYS A 195 11.80 10.54 7.40
C LYS A 195 12.42 10.11 8.74
N ILE A 196 12.13 8.88 9.17
CA ILE A 196 12.54 8.33 10.47
C ILE A 196 14.08 8.19 10.59
N ILE A 197 14.77 7.82 9.50
CA ILE A 197 16.23 7.58 9.52
C ILE A 197 17.05 8.89 9.45
N ASN A 198 16.53 9.95 8.82
CA ASN A 198 17.27 11.20 8.60
C ASN A 198 17.93 11.78 9.86
N PRO A 199 17.23 11.95 11.01
CA PRO A 199 17.81 12.55 12.22
C PRO A 199 19.01 11.81 12.80
N ALA A 200 19.11 10.49 12.57
CA ALA A 200 20.18 9.69 13.15
C ALA A 200 21.57 10.00 12.54
N PHE A 201 21.64 10.55 11.32
CA PHE A 201 22.89 10.78 10.61
C PHE A 201 23.57 12.14 10.92
N HIS A 202 23.44 12.62 12.16
CA HIS A 202 24.04 13.87 12.64
C HIS A 202 25.19 13.65 13.65
N LEU A 203 26.37 14.16 13.30
CA LEU A 203 27.54 14.52 14.13
C LEU A 203 27.93 13.62 15.32
N MET A 204 28.90 12.70 15.12
CA MET A 204 29.48 11.85 16.19
C MET A 204 31.01 11.66 16.06
N ILE A 205 31.75 12.78 15.89
CA ILE A 205 33.21 12.78 15.65
C ILE A 205 34.06 12.00 16.68
N PRO A 206 33.77 11.98 18.00
CA PRO A 206 34.58 11.23 18.96
C PRO A 206 34.66 9.72 18.66
N ALA A 207 33.62 9.13 18.08
CA ALA A 207 33.63 7.73 17.66
C ALA A 207 34.67 7.50 16.54
N PHE A 208 34.69 8.38 15.53
CA PHE A 208 35.68 8.33 14.44
C PHE A 208 37.11 8.50 14.96
N GLN A 209 37.34 9.44 15.89
CA GLN A 209 38.66 9.66 16.48
C GLN A 209 39.20 8.38 17.17
N LEU A 210 38.36 7.68 17.94
CA LEU A 210 38.74 6.44 18.63
C LEU A 210 39.05 5.30 17.66
N SER A 211 38.26 5.15 16.60
CA SER A 211 38.50 4.13 15.56
C SER A 211 39.76 4.41 14.74
N CYS A 212 40.10 5.68 14.52
CA CYS A 212 41.37 6.06 13.89
C CYS A 212 42.55 5.74 14.82
N GLU A 213 42.45 6.04 16.13
CA GLU A 213 43.52 5.82 17.11
C GLU A 213 44.00 4.36 17.17
N GLU A 214 43.08 3.38 17.15
CA GLU A 214 43.43 1.94 17.16
C GLU A 214 44.25 1.53 15.92
N VAL A 215 43.96 2.10 14.74
CA VAL A 215 44.67 1.80 13.49
C VAL A 215 45.99 2.58 13.38
N LEU A 216 46.00 3.85 13.78
CA LEU A 216 47.18 4.72 13.71
C LEU A 216 48.29 4.21 14.64
N THR A 217 47.95 3.78 15.86
CA THR A 217 48.92 3.18 16.80
C THR A 217 49.61 1.93 16.21
N LYS A 218 48.84 1.10 15.49
CA LYS A 218 49.36 -0.08 14.78
C LYS A 218 50.29 0.31 13.62
N TRP A 219 49.97 1.38 12.90
CA TRP A 219 50.79 1.88 11.79
C TRP A 219 52.07 2.57 12.28
N GLU A 220 52.03 3.30 13.39
CA GLU A 220 53.21 3.90 14.03
C GLU A 220 54.22 2.83 14.45
N ALA A 221 53.77 1.77 15.13
CA ALA A 221 54.61 0.65 15.52
C ALA A 221 55.30 -0.02 14.31
N LYS A 222 54.58 -0.16 13.18
CA LYS A 222 55.15 -0.68 11.92
C LYS A 222 56.12 0.31 11.25
N ALA A 223 55.80 1.60 11.24
CA ALA A 223 56.62 2.62 10.60
C ALA A 223 57.97 2.78 11.31
N VAL A 224 58.00 2.67 12.65
CA VAL A 224 59.25 2.63 13.44
C VAL A 224 60.12 1.43 13.07
N SER A 225 59.53 0.28 12.73
CA SER A 225 60.27 -0.90 12.24
C SER A 225 60.55 -0.88 10.73
N GLY A 226 60.22 0.20 10.00
CA GLY A 226 60.35 0.29 8.54
C GLY A 226 59.48 -0.71 7.76
N GLY A 227 58.42 -1.26 8.38
CA GLY A 227 57.63 -2.36 7.83
C GLY A 227 56.42 -1.91 7.01
N GLU A 228 56.11 -2.67 5.95
CA GLU A 228 55.01 -2.37 5.04
C GLU A 228 53.62 -2.51 5.69
N VAL A 229 52.66 -1.73 5.20
CA VAL A 229 51.27 -1.68 5.67
C VAL A 229 50.33 -1.94 4.50
N ASP A 230 49.64 -3.09 4.51
CA ASP A 230 48.43 -3.26 3.72
C ASP A 230 47.31 -2.43 4.36
N VAL A 231 46.95 -1.33 3.68
CA VAL A 231 45.93 -0.39 4.16
C VAL A 231 44.50 -0.88 3.94
N TRP A 232 44.26 -1.88 3.09
CA TRP A 232 42.91 -2.37 2.78
C TRP A 232 42.19 -3.01 3.99
N PRO A 233 42.73 -4.05 4.66
CA PRO A 233 42.08 -4.65 5.83
C PRO A 233 42.02 -3.68 7.01
N ASP A 234 42.99 -2.77 7.12
CA ASP A 234 43.07 -1.82 8.24
C ASP A 234 42.07 -0.68 8.08
N LEU A 235 41.87 -0.15 6.88
CA LEU A 235 40.79 0.81 6.59
C LEU A 235 39.41 0.15 6.57
N GLN A 236 39.31 -1.13 6.19
CA GLN A 236 38.08 -1.92 6.41
C GLN A 236 37.77 -2.05 7.91
N SER A 237 38.78 -2.30 8.76
CA SER A 237 38.62 -2.34 10.21
C SER A 237 38.23 -0.98 10.78
N LEU A 238 38.85 0.11 10.30
CA LEU A 238 38.56 1.49 10.71
C LEU A 238 37.09 1.83 10.49
N THR A 239 36.56 1.69 9.27
CA THR A 239 35.16 2.08 8.99
C THR A 239 34.15 1.11 9.60
N SER A 240 34.52 -0.16 9.81
CA SER A 240 33.72 -1.13 10.55
C SER A 240 33.59 -0.78 12.03
N ASP A 241 34.70 -0.41 12.66
CA ASP A 241 34.74 0.02 14.05
C ASP A 241 34.06 1.38 14.24
N ALA A 242 34.28 2.31 13.31
CA ALA A 242 33.64 3.63 13.29
C ALA A 242 32.11 3.51 13.20
N ILE A 243 31.56 2.76 12.23
CA ILE A 243 30.10 2.55 12.18
C ILE A 243 29.60 1.77 13.39
N SER A 244 30.37 0.84 13.95
CA SER A 244 29.97 0.07 15.14
C SER A 244 29.90 0.94 16.40
N ARG A 245 30.89 1.82 16.65
CA ARG A 245 30.86 2.79 17.75
C ARG A 245 29.75 3.81 17.55
N THR A 246 29.66 4.36 16.35
CA THR A 246 28.70 5.42 16.04
C THR A 246 27.26 4.93 16.07
N ALA A 247 26.99 3.67 15.73
CA ALA A 247 25.63 3.13 15.71
C ALA A 247 25.21 2.35 16.96
N PHE A 248 26.14 1.88 17.81
CA PHE A 248 25.80 1.04 18.97
C PHE A 248 26.49 1.47 20.29
N GLY A 249 27.31 2.52 20.26
CA GLY A 249 27.91 3.13 21.44
C GLY A 249 28.71 2.14 22.28
N SER A 250 28.35 2.01 23.55
CA SER A 250 28.95 1.04 24.48
C SER A 250 28.87 -0.43 24.01
N SER A 251 27.96 -0.77 23.10
CA SER A 251 27.79 -2.12 22.55
C SER A 251 28.58 -2.40 21.27
N TYR A 252 29.48 -1.51 20.85
CA TYR A 252 30.20 -1.61 19.57
C TYR A 252 30.94 -2.93 19.32
N GLN A 253 31.41 -3.61 20.38
CA GLN A 253 32.09 -4.91 20.27
C GLN A 253 31.18 -6.01 19.69
N GLU A 254 29.89 -6.03 20.07
CA GLU A 254 28.91 -6.92 19.41
C GLU A 254 28.66 -6.49 17.97
N GLY A 255 28.70 -5.18 17.69
CA GLY A 255 28.59 -4.62 16.34
C GLY A 255 29.72 -5.07 15.40
N ARG A 256 30.97 -5.08 15.87
CA ARG A 256 32.11 -5.61 15.13
C ARG A 256 31.91 -7.08 14.72
N ARG A 257 31.33 -7.92 15.61
CA ARG A 257 30.99 -9.31 15.29
C ARG A 257 29.84 -9.43 14.28
N ILE A 258 28.78 -8.63 14.42
CA ILE A 258 27.66 -8.59 13.46
C ILE A 258 28.18 -8.23 12.07
N PHE A 259 29.01 -7.18 11.99
CA PHE A 259 29.64 -6.77 10.74
C PHE A 259 30.44 -7.91 10.10
N GLN A 260 31.31 -8.59 10.86
CA GLN A 260 32.15 -9.68 10.33
C GLN A 260 31.29 -10.81 9.72
N ILE A 261 30.17 -11.16 10.35
CA ILE A 261 29.23 -12.16 9.82
C ILE A 261 28.53 -11.65 8.55
N GLN A 262 28.20 -10.35 8.45
CA GLN A 262 27.63 -9.76 7.23
C GLN A 262 28.66 -9.64 6.09
N LYS A 263 29.95 -9.45 6.39
CA LYS A 263 31.04 -9.52 5.40
C LYS A 263 31.14 -10.93 4.81
N GLU A 264 31.15 -11.96 5.66
CA GLU A 264 31.08 -13.36 5.20
C GLU A 264 29.84 -13.60 4.31
N GLN A 265 28.67 -13.04 4.65
CA GLN A 265 27.49 -13.17 3.79
C GLN A 265 27.68 -12.56 2.38
N ALA A 266 28.43 -11.47 2.23
CA ALA A 266 28.70 -10.86 0.92
C ALA A 266 29.58 -11.76 0.03
N GLU A 267 30.46 -12.56 0.64
CA GLU A 267 31.29 -13.56 -0.03
C GLU A 267 30.46 -14.82 -0.37
N TYR A 268 29.63 -15.30 0.56
CA TYR A 268 28.86 -16.55 0.42
C TYR A 268 27.51 -16.42 -0.32
N VAL A 269 27.21 -15.35 -1.06
CA VAL A 269 25.89 -15.16 -1.72
C VAL A 269 25.51 -16.29 -2.70
N MET A 270 26.47 -17.07 -3.19
CA MET A 270 26.22 -18.27 -4.02
C MET A 270 25.87 -19.52 -3.19
N GLU A 271 26.18 -19.55 -1.89
CA GLU A 271 25.96 -20.68 -0.97
C GLU A 271 24.64 -20.55 -0.18
N ASN A 272 23.56 -21.00 -0.82
CA ASN A 272 22.17 -20.97 -0.34
C ASN A 272 21.91 -21.60 1.06
N ARG A 273 22.87 -22.33 1.65
CA ARG A 273 22.81 -22.88 3.02
C ARG A 273 23.42 -21.93 4.04
N ARG A 274 24.74 -21.68 3.97
CA ARG A 274 25.48 -20.83 4.92
C ARG A 274 24.84 -19.45 5.07
N MET A 275 24.40 -18.86 3.96
CA MET A 275 23.62 -17.60 3.92
C MET A 275 22.36 -17.55 4.78
N LYS A 276 21.71 -18.69 5.05
CA LYS A 276 20.49 -18.76 5.89
C LYS A 276 20.78 -19.08 7.34
N GLU A 277 21.95 -19.63 7.62
CA GLU A 277 22.39 -19.95 8.98
C GLU A 277 22.96 -18.66 9.60
N THR A 278 23.87 -17.96 8.92
CA THR A 278 24.40 -16.64 9.34
C THR A 278 23.34 -15.54 9.43
N GLU A 279 22.36 -15.49 8.51
CA GLU A 279 21.28 -14.49 8.55
C GLU A 279 20.41 -14.62 9.82
N ARG A 280 20.28 -15.82 10.40
CA ARG A 280 19.55 -15.99 11.67
C ARG A 280 20.35 -15.46 12.85
N GLU A 281 21.67 -15.61 12.81
CA GLU A 281 22.57 -15.08 13.84
C GLU A 281 22.55 -13.54 13.84
N VAL A 282 22.76 -12.91 12.67
CA VAL A 282 22.67 -11.45 12.47
C VAL A 282 21.31 -10.90 12.93
N GLN A 283 20.20 -11.53 12.53
CA GLN A 283 18.84 -11.14 12.93
C GLN A 283 18.54 -11.32 14.43
N SER A 284 19.29 -12.16 15.14
CA SER A 284 19.19 -12.30 16.61
C SER A 284 20.02 -11.22 17.29
N MET A 285 21.32 -11.14 16.98
CA MET A 285 22.24 -10.20 17.65
C MET A 285 21.76 -8.74 17.55
N ILE A 286 21.33 -8.28 16.37
CA ILE A 286 20.78 -6.92 16.19
C ILE A 286 19.49 -6.72 16.98
N ARG A 287 18.63 -7.75 17.07
CA ARG A 287 17.38 -7.70 17.84
C ARG A 287 17.65 -7.61 19.34
N ASP A 288 18.67 -8.31 19.83
CA ASP A 288 19.04 -8.30 21.23
C ASP A 288 19.68 -6.96 21.63
N LEU A 289 20.51 -6.36 20.75
CA LEU A 289 20.97 -4.97 20.86
C LEU A 289 19.80 -3.97 20.96
N ILE A 290 18.84 -4.03 20.03
CA ILE A 290 17.64 -3.17 20.03
C ILE A 290 16.84 -3.36 21.34
N ASN A 291 16.62 -4.60 21.77
CA ASN A 291 15.86 -4.90 22.98
C ASN A 291 16.54 -4.32 24.25
N ARG A 292 17.87 -4.43 24.36
CA ARG A 292 18.64 -3.83 25.47
C ARG A 292 18.61 -2.30 25.41
N ARG A 293 18.74 -1.70 24.23
CA ARG A 293 18.65 -0.23 24.05
C ARG A 293 17.27 0.33 24.43
N ILE A 294 16.20 -0.33 24.03
CA ILE A 294 14.83 0.03 24.41
C ILE A 294 14.60 -0.11 25.93
N LYS A 295 15.41 -0.90 26.64
CA LYS A 295 15.41 -0.95 28.10
C LYS A 295 16.14 0.27 28.70
N SER A 296 17.37 0.57 28.27
CA SER A 296 18.16 1.68 28.84
C SER A 296 17.53 3.05 28.62
N MET A 297 16.93 3.28 27.45
CA MET A 297 16.17 4.52 27.18
C MET A 297 14.95 4.71 28.09
N LYS A 298 14.40 3.64 28.68
CA LYS A 298 13.25 3.68 29.61
C LYS A 298 13.65 3.80 31.09
N THR A 299 14.91 3.53 31.40
CA THR A 299 15.51 3.73 32.73
C THR A 299 16.27 5.05 32.80
N GLU A 300 16.17 5.88 31.75
CA GLU A 300 16.83 7.19 31.60
C GLU A 300 18.35 7.12 31.82
N GLU A 301 18.96 5.98 31.45
CA GLU A 301 20.39 5.77 31.53
C GLU A 301 21.13 6.78 30.63
N ALA A 302 22.08 7.53 31.21
CA ALA A 302 22.90 8.49 30.48
C ALA A 302 23.68 7.80 29.34
N GLY A 303 23.80 8.46 28.18
CA GLY A 303 24.39 7.86 26.98
C GLY A 303 23.43 6.99 26.16
N SER A 304 22.20 6.75 26.62
CA SER A 304 21.26 5.83 25.93
C SER A 304 20.69 6.39 24.62
N ARG A 305 20.71 7.71 24.41
CA ARG A 305 20.21 8.39 23.19
C ARG A 305 21.32 8.78 22.20
N ASP A 306 22.56 8.72 22.64
CA ASP A 306 23.70 9.45 22.08
C ASP A 306 24.35 8.79 20.85
N ASP A 307 23.84 7.64 20.39
CA ASP A 307 24.32 6.91 19.21
C ASP A 307 23.21 6.70 18.16
N LEU A 308 23.61 6.28 16.95
CA LEU A 308 22.72 6.21 15.78
C LEU A 308 21.51 5.27 16.01
N LEU A 309 21.64 4.23 16.83
CA LEU A 309 20.50 3.39 17.25
C LEU A 309 19.61 4.11 18.27
N GLY A 310 20.19 4.82 19.24
CA GLY A 310 19.46 5.69 20.18
C GLY A 310 18.60 6.72 19.46
N ILE A 311 19.21 7.53 18.58
CA ILE A 311 18.50 8.57 17.81
C ILE A 311 17.49 7.95 16.83
N LEU A 312 17.81 6.83 16.18
CA LEU A 312 16.85 6.13 15.31
C LEU A 312 15.62 5.66 16.10
N LEU A 313 15.81 5.13 17.31
CA LEU A 313 14.71 4.70 18.17
C LEU A 313 13.91 5.88 18.71
N GLU A 314 14.55 7.00 19.06
CA GLU A 314 13.89 8.21 19.55
C GLU A 314 13.05 8.89 18.45
N SER A 315 13.63 9.13 17.27
CA SER A 315 12.92 9.55 16.05
C SER A 315 11.73 8.63 15.76
N ASN A 316 11.94 7.31 15.88
CA ASN A 316 10.88 6.32 15.69
C ASN A 316 9.79 6.35 16.77
N PHE A 317 10.10 6.77 18.01
CA PHE A 317 9.10 6.96 19.07
C PHE A 317 8.32 8.26 18.88
N GLN A 318 9.01 9.36 18.57
CA GLN A 318 8.38 10.65 18.22
C GLN A 318 7.35 10.48 17.08
N GLU A 319 7.70 9.76 16.01
CA GLU A 319 6.77 9.48 14.89
C GLU A 319 5.59 8.57 15.29
N ILE A 320 5.75 7.72 16.31
CA ILE A 320 4.66 6.90 16.87
C ILE A 320 3.74 7.74 17.75
N GLU A 321 4.27 8.76 18.43
CA GLU A 321 3.55 9.68 19.31
C GLU A 321 2.82 10.77 18.52
N GLU A 322 3.50 11.48 17.60
CA GLU A 322 2.90 12.41 16.64
C GLU A 322 1.76 11.76 15.85
N GLY A 323 1.97 10.52 15.38
CA GLY A 323 0.97 9.75 14.65
C GLY A 323 -0.07 9.04 15.52
N GLY A 324 0.05 9.08 16.85
CA GLY A 324 -0.84 8.40 17.80
C GLY A 324 -0.97 6.88 17.58
N SER A 325 -0.02 6.24 16.88
CA SER A 325 -0.10 4.82 16.51
C SER A 325 1.26 4.24 16.12
N LYS A 326 1.57 3.04 16.66
CA LYS A 326 2.75 2.24 16.30
C LYS A 326 2.92 1.99 14.80
N SER A 327 1.85 2.12 14.02
CA SER A 327 1.88 1.90 12.58
C SER A 327 2.48 3.06 11.77
N TYR A 328 2.79 4.20 12.42
CA TYR A 328 3.58 5.31 11.89
C TYR A 328 5.08 5.02 11.92
N GLY A 329 5.62 4.60 13.06
CA GLY A 329 7.01 4.16 13.18
C GLY A 329 7.34 2.84 12.47
N LEU A 330 8.62 2.55 12.32
CA LEU A 330 9.19 1.27 11.93
C LEU A 330 8.85 0.18 12.97
N SER A 331 8.49 -1.00 12.50
CA SER A 331 8.46 -2.19 13.36
C SER A 331 9.88 -2.64 13.72
N ILE A 332 10.05 -3.41 14.81
CA ILE A 332 11.39 -3.92 15.23
C ILE A 332 12.08 -4.70 14.08
N ALA A 333 11.32 -5.41 13.25
CA ALA A 333 11.88 -6.11 12.08
C ALA A 333 12.39 -5.14 10.99
N GLU A 334 11.80 -3.95 10.87
CA GLU A 334 12.25 -2.91 9.95
C GLU A 334 13.43 -2.13 10.53
N VAL A 335 13.46 -1.87 11.86
CA VAL A 335 14.63 -1.32 12.55
C VAL A 335 15.84 -2.24 12.37
N VAL A 336 15.68 -3.58 12.47
CA VAL A 336 16.76 -4.54 12.17
C VAL A 336 17.26 -4.41 10.72
N GLU A 337 16.37 -4.26 9.74
CA GLU A 337 16.77 -4.11 8.32
C GLU A 337 17.45 -2.77 8.00
N GLU A 338 17.21 -1.71 8.76
CA GLU A 338 18.00 -0.47 8.65
C GLU A 338 19.33 -0.57 9.41
N CYS A 339 19.38 -1.24 10.58
CA CYS A 339 20.64 -1.53 11.27
C CYS A 339 21.59 -2.37 10.39
N LYS A 340 21.06 -3.40 9.71
CA LYS A 340 21.80 -4.18 8.70
C LYS A 340 22.28 -3.34 7.52
N LEU A 341 21.55 -2.28 7.17
CA LEU A 341 21.93 -1.34 6.12
C LEU A 341 23.07 -0.41 6.57
N PHE A 342 23.16 -0.04 7.86
CA PHE A 342 24.26 0.78 8.37
C PHE A 342 25.61 0.09 8.14
N TYR A 343 25.73 -1.18 8.55
CA TYR A 343 26.90 -2.01 8.26
C TYR A 343 27.17 -2.15 6.76
N PHE A 344 26.14 -2.53 5.99
CA PHE A 344 26.30 -2.84 4.56
C PHE A 344 26.67 -1.61 3.70
N ALA A 345 26.14 -0.43 4.01
CA ALA A 345 26.37 0.77 3.20
C ALA A 345 27.51 1.64 3.72
N GLY A 346 27.67 1.78 5.04
CA GLY A 346 28.67 2.67 5.65
C GLY A 346 30.09 2.14 5.55
N GLN A 347 30.29 0.82 5.65
CA GLN A 347 31.62 0.24 5.79
C GLN A 347 32.37 0.11 4.44
N GLU A 348 31.87 -0.71 3.50
CA GLU A 348 32.60 -1.06 2.26
C GLU A 348 32.89 0.19 1.41
N THR A 349 31.95 1.13 1.37
CA THR A 349 32.03 2.29 0.48
C THR A 349 33.04 3.33 0.98
N THR A 350 33.04 3.64 2.28
CA THR A 350 34.05 4.54 2.87
C THR A 350 35.43 3.89 2.90
N SER A 351 35.56 2.59 3.21
CA SER A 351 36.89 1.95 3.25
C SER A 351 37.53 1.91 1.86
N ALA A 352 36.77 1.54 0.81
CA ALA A 352 37.30 1.50 -0.54
C ALA A 352 37.69 2.90 -1.04
N TRP A 353 36.91 3.93 -0.68
CA TRP A 353 37.24 5.31 -0.98
C TRP A 353 38.51 5.78 -0.27
N LEU A 354 38.65 5.55 1.04
CA LEU A 354 39.85 5.93 1.80
C LEU A 354 41.12 5.22 1.30
N VAL A 355 41.03 3.96 0.88
CA VAL A 355 42.14 3.24 0.24
C VAL A 355 42.58 3.97 -1.03
N TRP A 356 41.63 4.37 -1.89
CA TRP A 356 41.95 5.18 -3.07
C TRP A 356 42.51 6.55 -2.73
N VAL A 357 42.08 7.20 -1.64
CA VAL A 357 42.68 8.46 -1.18
C VAL A 357 44.15 8.27 -0.79
N MET A 358 44.49 7.19 -0.07
CA MET A 358 45.88 6.89 0.28
C MET A 358 46.73 6.54 -0.95
N VAL A 359 46.19 5.74 -1.88
CA VAL A 359 46.88 5.43 -3.15
C VAL A 359 47.17 6.71 -3.94
N MET A 360 46.18 7.58 -4.16
CA MET A 360 46.37 8.82 -4.92
C MET A 360 47.33 9.79 -4.23
N LEU A 361 47.32 9.89 -2.90
CA LEU A 361 48.29 10.71 -2.17
C LEU A 361 49.71 10.12 -2.17
N SER A 362 49.87 8.80 -2.29
CA SER A 362 51.20 8.16 -2.40
C SER A 362 51.90 8.43 -3.74
N ILE A 363 51.14 8.66 -4.82
CA ILE A 363 51.66 9.02 -6.14
C ILE A 363 51.67 10.53 -6.40
N HIS A 364 50.90 11.31 -5.65
CA HIS A 364 50.87 12.78 -5.72
C HIS A 364 51.36 13.42 -4.41
N PRO A 365 52.67 13.35 -4.10
CA PRO A 365 53.23 13.83 -2.84
C PRO A 365 53.02 15.34 -2.61
N ASP A 366 52.93 16.14 -3.67
CA ASP A 366 52.65 17.58 -3.56
C ASP A 366 51.25 17.84 -2.99
N TRP A 367 50.27 17.01 -3.36
CA TRP A 367 48.92 17.05 -2.80
C TRP A 367 48.89 16.49 -1.37
N GLN A 368 49.73 15.51 -1.04
CA GLN A 368 49.90 15.07 0.34
C GLN A 368 50.49 16.18 1.22
N ALA A 369 51.51 16.89 0.74
CA ALA A 369 52.16 17.98 1.44
C ALA A 369 51.18 19.13 1.72
N LYS A 370 50.46 19.62 0.68
CA LYS A 370 49.40 20.63 0.82
C LYS A 370 48.31 20.22 1.83
N ALA A 371 47.88 18.96 1.79
CA ALA A 371 46.85 18.45 2.71
C ALA A 371 47.34 18.34 4.15
N ARG A 372 48.61 17.92 4.35
CA ARG A 372 49.25 17.89 5.68
C ARG A 372 49.44 19.31 6.23
N GLU A 373 49.84 20.25 5.40
CA GLU A 373 49.99 21.66 5.81
C GLU A 373 48.65 22.23 6.30
N GLU A 374 47.57 22.10 5.52
CA GLU A 374 46.22 22.54 5.94
C GLU A 374 45.80 21.91 7.27
N VAL A 375 45.97 20.60 7.43
CA VAL A 375 45.62 19.88 8.66
C VAL A 375 46.42 20.39 9.87
N LEU A 376 47.72 20.65 9.71
CA LEU A 376 48.56 21.19 10.78
C LEU A 376 48.26 22.66 11.09
N GLN A 377 47.91 23.48 10.10
CA GLN A 377 47.49 24.87 10.32
C GLN A 377 46.16 24.95 11.08
N VAL A 378 45.20 24.06 10.78
CA VAL A 378 43.87 24.06 11.43
C VAL A 378 43.90 23.43 12.83
N PHE A 379 44.66 22.35 13.04
CA PHE A 379 44.63 21.58 14.29
C PHE A 379 45.92 21.60 15.09
N GLY A 380 47.09 21.71 14.48
CA GLY A 380 48.36 21.34 15.11
C GLY A 380 48.29 19.90 15.62
N ASP A 381 48.64 19.68 16.89
CA ASP A 381 48.54 18.38 17.57
C ASP A 381 47.14 18.11 18.19
N ARG A 382 46.18 19.04 18.08
CA ARG A 382 44.83 18.87 18.64
C ARG A 382 44.06 17.80 17.85
N LYS A 383 43.22 17.00 18.52
CA LYS A 383 42.34 16.04 17.81
C LYS A 383 41.29 16.78 16.96
N PRO A 384 40.93 16.30 15.75
CA PRO A 384 40.04 17.04 14.85
C PRO A 384 38.63 17.28 15.41
N ASP A 385 38.26 18.55 15.56
CA ASP A 385 36.92 19.00 16.00
C ASP A 385 36.01 19.41 14.82
N PHE A 386 34.70 19.54 15.04
CA PHE A 386 33.74 19.85 13.96
C PHE A 386 34.03 21.18 13.25
N ALA A 387 34.46 22.20 14.00
CA ALA A 387 34.75 23.52 13.46
C ALA A 387 35.97 23.47 12.54
N GLY A 388 37.07 22.84 12.95
CA GLY A 388 38.24 22.66 12.08
C GLY A 388 37.93 21.77 10.87
N LEU A 389 37.12 20.71 11.03
CA LEU A 389 36.73 19.82 9.93
C LEU A 389 35.92 20.55 8.83
N SER A 390 35.22 21.64 9.14
CA SER A 390 34.61 22.49 8.11
C SER A 390 35.60 23.38 7.36
N HIS A 391 36.73 23.73 7.97
CA HIS A 391 37.78 24.58 7.37
C HIS A 391 38.78 23.82 6.48
N LEU A 392 38.86 22.49 6.58
CA LEU A 392 39.70 21.66 5.69
C LEU A 392 39.21 21.70 4.23
N LYS A 393 39.69 22.67 3.43
CA LYS A 393 39.31 22.90 2.02
C LYS A 393 40.05 21.95 1.09
N ILE A 394 41.38 21.90 1.17
CA ILE A 394 42.28 21.06 0.36
C ILE A 394 41.96 19.58 0.57
N VAL A 395 41.76 19.13 1.81
CA VAL A 395 41.32 17.75 2.08
C VAL A 395 39.95 17.49 1.45
N THR A 396 39.00 18.44 1.48
CA THR A 396 37.70 18.28 0.78
C THR A 396 37.87 18.11 -0.72
N MET A 397 38.75 18.89 -1.33
CA MET A 397 39.02 18.88 -2.77
C MET A 397 39.62 17.53 -3.22
N ILE A 398 40.60 17.03 -2.47
CA ILE A 398 41.21 15.70 -2.68
C ILE A 398 40.14 14.60 -2.53
N LEU A 399 39.38 14.64 -1.43
CA LEU A 399 38.31 13.67 -1.15
C LEU A 399 37.28 13.62 -2.30
N HIS A 400 36.87 14.76 -2.85
CA HIS A 400 35.95 14.82 -4.00
C HIS A 400 36.59 14.34 -5.32
N GLU A 401 37.84 14.68 -5.63
CA GLU A 401 38.49 14.24 -6.87
C GLU A 401 38.72 12.71 -6.86
N VAL A 402 39.00 12.10 -5.71
CA VAL A 402 39.05 10.63 -5.59
C VAL A 402 37.66 10.00 -5.79
N LEU A 403 36.57 10.62 -5.30
CA LEU A 403 35.19 10.18 -5.63
C LEU A 403 34.84 10.37 -7.11
N ARG A 404 35.52 11.28 -7.82
CA ARG A 404 35.40 11.40 -9.29
C ARG A 404 36.10 10.22 -9.94
N PHE A 405 37.37 10.00 -9.64
CA PHE A 405 38.21 8.99 -10.27
C PHE A 405 37.78 7.54 -9.99
N TYR A 406 37.63 7.20 -8.71
CA TYR A 406 37.39 5.83 -8.22
C TYR A 406 36.09 5.74 -7.40
N PRO A 407 34.91 6.07 -7.98
CA PRO A 407 33.63 6.03 -7.27
C PRO A 407 33.30 4.60 -6.82
N PRO A 408 33.00 4.36 -5.52
CA PRO A 408 32.59 3.03 -5.04
C PRO A 408 31.33 2.49 -5.75
N ILE A 409 30.46 3.38 -6.26
CA ILE A 409 29.28 3.02 -7.07
C ILE A 409 29.53 3.45 -8.52
N VAL A 410 29.97 2.50 -9.35
CA VAL A 410 30.38 2.77 -10.74
C VAL A 410 29.21 2.94 -11.72
N ALA A 411 28.00 2.47 -11.38
CA ALA A 411 26.80 2.65 -12.20
C ALA A 411 25.50 2.63 -11.38
N LEU A 412 24.48 3.36 -11.84
CA LEU A 412 23.12 3.34 -11.27
C LEU A 412 22.10 2.78 -12.26
N GLY A 413 21.36 1.76 -11.80
CA GLY A 413 20.20 1.24 -12.52
C GLY A 413 18.90 1.95 -12.13
N ARG A 414 18.00 2.14 -13.10
CA ARG A 414 16.60 2.56 -12.91
C ARG A 414 15.67 1.73 -13.80
N ARG A 415 14.37 1.80 -13.55
CA ARG A 415 13.31 1.16 -14.32
C ARG A 415 12.13 2.10 -14.49
N VAL A 416 11.71 2.25 -15.75
CA VAL A 416 10.51 2.98 -16.16
C VAL A 416 9.26 2.25 -15.65
N SER A 417 8.46 2.89 -14.80
CA SER A 417 7.25 2.28 -14.21
C SER A 417 6.05 2.24 -15.17
N GLU A 418 5.85 3.31 -15.93
CA GLU A 418 4.79 3.53 -16.91
C GLU A 418 5.35 4.26 -18.14
N GLU A 419 4.63 4.29 -19.25
CA GLU A 419 5.14 4.88 -20.50
C GLU A 419 5.34 6.40 -20.34
N THR A 420 6.57 6.88 -20.51
CA THR A 420 6.95 8.28 -20.25
C THR A 420 7.86 8.83 -21.34
N LYS A 421 7.77 10.14 -21.57
CA LYS A 421 8.78 10.89 -22.32
C LYS A 421 10.03 11.08 -21.44
N LEU A 422 11.21 11.08 -22.04
CA LEU A 422 12.50 11.44 -21.47
C LEU A 422 13.30 12.14 -22.58
N GLY A 423 13.52 13.46 -22.48
CA GLY A 423 14.08 14.23 -23.59
C GLY A 423 13.30 14.04 -24.90
N LYS A 424 13.97 13.53 -25.95
CA LYS A 424 13.37 13.20 -27.26
C LYS A 424 12.73 11.79 -27.30
N MET A 425 13.07 10.91 -26.35
CA MET A 425 12.61 9.52 -26.31
C MET A 425 11.24 9.37 -25.64
N VAL A 426 10.49 8.35 -26.02
CA VAL A 426 9.35 7.78 -25.30
C VAL A 426 9.71 6.36 -24.88
N LEU A 427 9.83 6.13 -23.57
CA LEU A 427 10.27 4.86 -23.00
C LEU A 427 9.07 4.03 -22.50
N PRO A 428 8.82 2.83 -23.06
CA PRO A 428 7.73 1.97 -22.62
C PRO A 428 7.88 1.39 -21.20
N ALA A 429 6.75 1.07 -20.58
CA ALA A 429 6.69 0.51 -19.23
C ALA A 429 7.52 -0.79 -19.06
N GLY A 430 8.49 -0.71 -18.14
CA GLY A 430 9.39 -1.80 -17.79
C GLY A 430 10.72 -1.84 -18.55
N VAL A 431 11.01 -0.87 -19.41
CA VAL A 431 12.38 -0.61 -19.91
C VAL A 431 13.30 -0.25 -18.73
N GLN A 432 14.55 -0.68 -18.80
CA GLN A 432 15.59 -0.31 -17.83
C GLN A 432 16.41 0.87 -18.34
N ILE A 433 17.03 1.58 -17.40
CA ILE A 433 17.96 2.67 -17.64
C ILE A 433 19.23 2.35 -16.85
N SER A 434 20.39 2.54 -17.47
CA SER A 434 21.71 2.40 -16.84
C SER A 434 22.48 3.71 -17.01
N ILE A 435 22.90 4.28 -15.89
CA ILE A 435 23.69 5.52 -15.80
C ILE A 435 25.11 5.11 -15.41
N PRO A 436 26.11 5.17 -16.32
CA PRO A 436 27.47 4.74 -16.04
C PRO A 436 28.24 5.90 -15.36
N ILE A 437 28.27 5.90 -14.02
CA ILE A 437 28.90 6.96 -13.21
C ILE A 437 30.40 7.08 -13.56
N LEU A 438 31.12 5.97 -13.65
CA LEU A 438 32.56 6.01 -13.94
C LEU A 438 32.85 6.67 -15.30
N ILE A 439 32.04 6.39 -16.33
CA ILE A 439 32.19 7.02 -17.64
C ILE A 439 31.84 8.52 -17.57
N LEU A 440 30.73 8.89 -16.91
CA LEU A 440 30.31 10.29 -16.72
C LEU A 440 31.31 11.11 -15.88
N HIS A 441 31.98 10.49 -14.92
CA HIS A 441 33.00 11.12 -14.08
C HIS A 441 34.35 11.32 -14.81
N HIS A 442 34.54 10.67 -15.96
CA HIS A 442 35.78 10.71 -16.77
C HIS A 442 35.54 11.25 -18.20
N ASP A 443 34.39 11.86 -18.45
CA ASP A 443 34.03 12.40 -19.76
C ASP A 443 34.64 13.80 -19.97
N LYS A 444 35.39 14.00 -21.06
CA LYS A 444 36.07 15.27 -21.36
C LYS A 444 35.13 16.43 -21.69
N GLY A 445 33.94 16.16 -22.22
CA GLY A 445 32.90 17.16 -22.47
C GLY A 445 32.27 17.70 -21.18
N ILE A 446 32.29 16.90 -20.11
CA ILE A 446 31.81 17.27 -18.77
C ILE A 446 32.94 17.89 -17.92
N TRP A 447 34.15 17.33 -17.93
CA TRP A 447 35.18 17.64 -16.93
C TRP A 447 36.40 18.42 -17.44
N GLY A 448 36.55 18.59 -18.75
CA GLY A 448 37.73 19.22 -19.37
C GLY A 448 38.62 18.22 -20.10
N ASP A 449 39.56 18.71 -20.90
CA ASP A 449 40.46 17.85 -21.67
C ASP A 449 41.44 17.07 -20.78
N ASP A 450 41.71 17.61 -19.58
CA ASP A 450 42.47 17.01 -18.49
C ASP A 450 41.63 16.06 -17.61
N ALA A 451 40.43 15.63 -18.03
CA ALA A 451 39.56 14.75 -17.22
C ALA A 451 40.20 13.41 -16.80
N GLY A 452 41.29 12.98 -17.45
CA GLY A 452 42.09 11.82 -17.05
C GLY A 452 43.14 12.10 -15.97
N GLU A 453 43.34 13.35 -15.58
CA GLU A 453 44.39 13.81 -14.67
C GLU A 453 43.83 14.14 -13.27
N PHE A 454 44.56 13.75 -12.22
CA PHE A 454 44.17 13.97 -10.83
C PHE A 454 44.36 15.43 -10.42
N ASN A 455 43.27 16.19 -10.42
CA ASN A 455 43.29 17.63 -10.21
C ASN A 455 42.23 18.08 -9.17
N PRO A 456 42.57 18.04 -7.87
CA PRO A 456 41.73 18.59 -6.81
C PRO A 456 41.30 20.06 -7.01
N GLU A 457 42.04 20.91 -7.75
CA GLU A 457 41.65 22.31 -7.99
C GLU A 457 40.30 22.46 -8.70
N ARG A 458 39.80 21.42 -9.39
CA ARG A 458 38.41 21.38 -9.93
C ARG A 458 37.37 21.73 -8.87
N PHE A 459 37.60 21.36 -7.61
CA PHE A 459 36.66 21.58 -6.51
C PHE A 459 36.94 22.85 -5.68
N SER A 460 37.89 23.69 -6.10
CA SER A 460 38.32 24.91 -5.39
C SER A 460 37.19 25.94 -5.20
N GLU A 461 36.25 26.04 -6.16
CA GLU A 461 35.02 26.84 -6.07
C GLU A 461 33.75 26.01 -5.75
N GLY A 462 33.94 24.76 -5.33
CA GLY A 462 32.86 23.85 -4.91
C GLY A 462 32.24 23.00 -6.02
N VAL A 463 31.53 21.94 -5.60
CA VAL A 463 31.02 20.84 -6.46
C VAL A 463 30.16 21.32 -7.65
N ALA A 464 29.39 22.40 -7.48
CA ALA A 464 28.50 22.92 -8.52
C ALA A 464 29.23 23.57 -9.70
N LYS A 465 30.49 24.01 -9.50
CA LYS A 465 31.33 24.63 -10.53
C LYS A 465 32.41 23.69 -11.10
N ALA A 466 32.60 22.53 -10.48
CA ALA A 466 33.64 21.56 -10.85
C ALA A 466 33.46 20.89 -12.22
N GLN A 467 32.29 21.04 -12.88
CA GLN A 467 32.06 20.58 -14.26
C GLN A 467 31.94 21.76 -15.23
N LYS A 468 32.44 21.58 -16.45
CA LYS A 468 32.40 22.52 -17.57
C LYS A 468 30.94 22.97 -17.82
N GLY A 469 30.66 24.26 -17.60
CA GLY A 469 29.32 24.82 -17.78
C GLY A 469 28.26 24.40 -16.75
N GLY A 470 28.65 23.91 -15.57
CA GLY A 470 27.70 23.57 -14.49
C GLY A 470 26.83 22.33 -14.77
N GLN A 471 27.35 21.39 -15.59
CA GLN A 471 26.59 20.23 -16.06
C GLN A 471 26.08 19.30 -14.93
N GLY A 472 26.58 19.40 -13.69
CA GLY A 472 25.87 18.91 -12.49
C GLY A 472 25.73 17.38 -12.40
N VAL A 473 26.74 16.64 -12.85
CA VAL A 473 26.76 15.16 -12.94
C VAL A 473 27.78 14.49 -12.03
N PHE A 474 28.31 15.21 -11.05
CA PHE A 474 29.02 14.61 -9.92
C PHE A 474 28.01 14.16 -8.86
N PHE A 475 27.73 12.87 -8.80
CA PHE A 475 26.79 12.29 -7.82
C PHE A 475 27.28 10.97 -7.22
N PRO A 476 28.49 10.92 -6.61
CA PRO A 476 29.00 9.71 -5.94
C PRO A 476 28.05 9.22 -4.82
N PHE A 477 27.37 10.14 -4.14
CA PHE A 477 26.34 9.86 -3.13
C PHE A 477 24.92 9.76 -3.72
N GLY A 478 24.75 9.74 -5.04
CA GLY A 478 23.45 9.87 -5.70
C GLY A 478 22.96 11.33 -5.77
N TRP A 479 21.72 11.52 -6.23
CA TRP A 479 21.16 12.83 -6.57
C TRP A 479 19.66 12.92 -6.28
N GLY A 480 19.15 14.13 -6.11
CA GLY A 480 17.74 14.44 -5.94
C GLY A 480 17.17 13.88 -4.64
N PRO A 481 15.86 13.54 -4.57
CA PRO A 481 15.24 13.02 -3.36
C PRO A 481 15.90 11.74 -2.80
N ARG A 482 16.69 11.02 -3.62
CA ARG A 482 17.32 9.73 -3.27
C ARG A 482 18.84 9.82 -3.07
N ILE A 483 19.38 11.02 -2.83
CA ILE A 483 20.76 11.22 -2.37
C ILE A 483 21.03 10.45 -1.06
N CYS A 484 22.26 10.01 -0.81
CA CYS A 484 22.60 9.16 0.34
C CYS A 484 22.20 9.83 1.67
N VAL A 485 21.78 9.03 2.66
CA VAL A 485 21.52 9.55 4.01
C VAL A 485 22.82 9.76 4.79
N GLY A 486 23.79 8.85 4.63
CA GLY A 486 25.11 8.94 5.24
C GLY A 486 26.12 9.81 4.48
N GLN A 487 25.71 10.73 3.60
CA GLN A 487 26.68 11.58 2.88
C GLN A 487 27.49 12.45 3.85
N VAL A 488 26.82 13.13 4.80
CA VAL A 488 27.50 13.98 5.79
C VAL A 488 28.38 13.13 6.72
N PHE A 489 27.89 11.96 7.13
CA PHE A 489 28.63 10.97 7.90
C PHE A 489 29.94 10.57 7.21
N ALA A 490 29.86 10.06 5.98
CA ALA A 490 31.04 9.58 5.24
C ALA A 490 32.05 10.70 4.97
N MET A 491 31.60 11.93 4.66
CA MET A 491 32.49 13.08 4.52
C MET A 491 33.20 13.43 5.84
N LEU A 492 32.53 13.35 6.99
CA LEU A 492 33.14 13.63 8.30
C LEU A 492 34.07 12.50 8.77
N GLU A 493 33.67 11.25 8.58
CA GLU A 493 34.48 10.06 8.83
C GLU A 493 35.79 10.13 8.03
N ALA A 494 35.69 10.34 6.71
CA ALA A 494 36.86 10.43 5.84
C ALA A 494 37.75 11.65 6.14
N LYS A 495 37.17 12.83 6.44
CA LYS A 495 37.98 13.98 6.88
C LYS A 495 38.67 13.75 8.23
N THR A 496 38.01 13.08 9.19
CA THR A 496 38.59 12.80 10.51
C THR A 496 39.76 11.82 10.38
N ALA A 497 39.56 10.74 9.61
CA ALA A 497 40.61 9.78 9.29
C ALA A 497 41.78 10.45 8.59
N MET A 498 41.53 11.20 7.50
CA MET A 498 42.60 11.87 6.77
C MET A 498 43.34 12.91 7.61
N ALA A 499 42.66 13.68 8.46
CA ALA A 499 43.32 14.61 9.37
C ALA A 499 44.23 13.88 10.37
N MET A 500 43.75 12.83 11.05
CA MET A 500 44.58 12.10 12.02
C MET A 500 45.74 11.32 11.37
N ILE A 501 45.56 10.78 10.16
CA ILE A 501 46.66 10.20 9.37
C ILE A 501 47.69 11.30 9.01
N LEU A 502 47.24 12.44 8.48
CA LEU A 502 48.12 13.52 8.02
C LEU A 502 48.78 14.30 9.16
N GLN A 503 48.29 14.23 10.40
CA GLN A 503 49.02 14.70 11.59
C GLN A 503 50.26 13.83 11.85
N ARG A 504 50.10 12.50 11.85
CA ARG A 504 51.16 11.54 12.25
C ARG A 504 52.16 11.21 11.15
N PHE A 505 51.67 10.98 9.93
CA PHE A 505 52.50 10.50 8.82
C PHE A 505 52.89 11.63 7.87
N SER A 506 54.19 11.83 7.67
CA SER A 506 54.76 12.94 6.90
C SER A 506 54.81 12.69 5.39
N LYS A 507 55.01 11.43 4.98
CA LYS A 507 55.06 10.99 3.58
C LYS A 507 54.53 9.57 3.45
N PHE A 508 53.73 9.29 2.43
CA PHE A 508 53.39 7.92 2.02
C PHE A 508 54.39 7.44 0.96
N LEU A 509 54.75 6.16 1.02
CA LEU A 509 55.64 5.50 0.07
C LEU A 509 54.94 4.26 -0.46
N SER A 510 54.98 4.06 -1.78
CA SER A 510 54.45 2.87 -2.44
C SER A 510 55.60 2.00 -2.92
N SER A 511 55.72 0.79 -2.39
CA SER A 511 56.76 -0.20 -2.73
C SER A 511 56.24 -1.30 -3.67
N SER A 512 54.97 -1.68 -3.54
CA SER A 512 54.31 -2.67 -4.39
C SER A 512 52.80 -2.46 -4.42
N ILE A 513 52.23 -2.21 -5.60
CA ILE A 513 50.78 -2.33 -5.86
C ILE A 513 50.57 -3.60 -6.67
N SER A 514 50.91 -4.73 -6.04
CA SER A 514 50.72 -6.05 -6.61
C SER A 514 49.24 -6.45 -6.55
N HIS A 515 48.68 -6.76 -7.72
CA HIS A 515 47.31 -7.27 -7.89
C HIS A 515 46.20 -6.39 -7.27
N LEU A 516 45.95 -5.23 -7.89
CA LEU A 516 44.74 -4.43 -7.64
C LEU A 516 43.46 -5.14 -8.13
N ASP A 517 43.01 -6.14 -7.39
CA ASP A 517 41.78 -6.84 -7.67
C ASP A 517 40.59 -5.98 -7.24
N LEU A 518 39.84 -5.43 -8.21
CA LEU A 518 38.69 -4.56 -7.97
C LEU A 518 37.50 -5.37 -7.40
N VAL A 519 37.56 -5.61 -6.08
CA VAL A 519 36.54 -6.32 -5.29
C VAL A 519 35.18 -5.63 -5.34
N LEU A 520 35.11 -4.31 -5.55
CA LEU A 520 33.85 -3.56 -5.75
C LEU A 520 32.94 -4.14 -6.84
N LEU A 521 33.49 -4.86 -7.83
CA LEU A 521 32.67 -5.56 -8.83
C LEU A 521 31.88 -6.75 -8.27
N HIS A 522 32.21 -7.32 -7.10
CA HIS A 522 31.57 -8.52 -6.56
C HIS A 522 30.06 -8.32 -6.32
N HIS A 523 29.63 -7.14 -5.87
CA HIS A 523 28.21 -6.86 -5.63
C HIS A 523 27.39 -6.73 -6.93
N PHE A 524 27.97 -6.14 -7.99
CA PHE A 524 27.37 -6.21 -9.34
C PHE A 524 27.41 -7.63 -9.90
N HIS A 525 28.52 -8.35 -9.70
CA HIS A 525 28.68 -9.75 -10.11
C HIS A 525 27.64 -10.65 -9.45
N SER A 526 27.29 -10.45 -8.17
CA SER A 526 26.25 -11.19 -7.45
C SER A 526 24.83 -10.97 -8.04
N ILE A 527 24.51 -9.74 -8.46
CA ILE A 527 23.23 -9.43 -9.10
C ILE A 527 23.11 -10.07 -10.50
N TYR A 528 24.22 -10.15 -11.24
CA TYR A 528 24.22 -10.66 -12.61
C TYR A 528 24.53 -12.16 -12.73
N SER A 529 25.61 -12.66 -12.11
CA SER A 529 26.10 -14.05 -12.20
C SER A 529 25.12 -15.14 -11.75
N THR A 530 24.02 -14.79 -11.05
CA THR A 530 22.93 -15.70 -10.64
C THR A 530 22.32 -16.56 -11.78
N ARG A 531 22.67 -16.31 -13.05
CA ARG A 531 22.33 -17.16 -14.20
C ARG A 531 23.38 -18.25 -14.51
N LEU A 532 24.66 -18.02 -14.24
CA LEU A 532 25.73 -18.98 -14.57
C LEU A 532 25.75 -20.20 -13.64
N GLY A 533 25.36 -20.03 -12.37
CA GLY A 533 25.14 -21.14 -11.43
C GLY A 533 24.03 -22.12 -11.84
N ILE A 534 23.21 -21.77 -12.84
CA ILE A 534 22.19 -22.66 -13.45
C ILE A 534 22.70 -23.27 -14.78
N CYS A 535 23.74 -22.68 -15.40
CA CYS A 535 24.19 -23.05 -16.74
C CYS A 535 25.48 -23.87 -16.79
N ARG A 536 26.22 -24.05 -15.70
CA ARG A 536 27.39 -24.96 -15.64
C ARG A 536 27.04 -26.46 -15.70
N GLY A 537 25.75 -26.82 -15.82
CA GLY A 537 25.26 -28.19 -15.89
C GLY A 537 24.28 -28.45 -17.04
N ILE A 538 24.44 -27.81 -18.20
CA ILE A 538 23.57 -28.02 -19.38
C ILE A 538 24.38 -28.16 -20.68
N THR A 539 25.28 -29.15 -20.72
CA THR A 539 25.72 -29.78 -21.98
C THR A 539 24.93 -31.07 -22.20
N MET A 540 23.66 -30.94 -22.60
CA MET A 540 22.81 -32.04 -23.07
C MET A 540 21.55 -31.47 -23.74
N GLU A 541 21.33 -31.70 -25.04
CA GLU A 541 20.14 -31.19 -25.74
C GLU A 541 18.85 -31.92 -25.36
N VAL A 542 18.95 -33.08 -24.69
CA VAL A 542 17.83 -33.76 -24.02
C VAL A 542 17.39 -33.01 -22.73
N GLY A 543 18.26 -32.16 -22.17
CA GLY A 543 18.05 -31.51 -20.87
C GLY A 543 17.12 -30.29 -20.87
N PHE A 544 16.88 -29.63 -22.00
CA PHE A 544 16.08 -28.39 -22.00
C PHE A 544 14.59 -28.65 -21.76
N GLN A 545 14.04 -29.77 -22.27
CA GLN A 545 12.65 -30.15 -22.01
C GLN A 545 12.44 -30.56 -20.55
N THR A 546 13.35 -31.35 -19.97
CA THR A 546 13.26 -31.77 -18.57
C THR A 546 13.50 -30.60 -17.61
N LEU A 547 14.40 -29.66 -17.93
CA LEU A 547 14.57 -28.43 -17.15
C LEU A 547 13.36 -27.49 -17.29
N ALA A 548 12.79 -27.33 -18.48
CA ALA A 548 11.57 -26.56 -18.68
C ALA A 548 10.39 -27.18 -17.93
N ALA A 549 10.26 -28.51 -17.96
CA ALA A 549 9.29 -29.26 -17.17
C ALA A 549 9.54 -29.11 -15.66
N ALA A 550 10.80 -29.15 -15.19
CA ALA A 550 11.15 -28.93 -13.79
C ALA A 550 10.88 -27.49 -13.33
N VAL A 551 11.15 -26.48 -14.17
CA VAL A 551 10.81 -25.07 -13.89
C VAL A 551 9.29 -24.86 -13.92
N LEU A 552 8.57 -25.49 -14.84
CA LEU A 552 7.10 -25.47 -14.87
C LEU A 552 6.51 -26.20 -13.67
N ALA A 553 7.08 -27.33 -13.25
CA ALA A 553 6.69 -28.08 -12.05
C ALA A 553 7.03 -27.32 -10.77
N PHE A 554 8.16 -26.61 -10.70
CA PHE A 554 8.54 -25.77 -9.57
C PHE A 554 7.71 -24.49 -9.50
N LEU A 555 7.39 -23.87 -10.63
CA LEU A 555 6.41 -22.78 -10.70
C LEU A 555 5.01 -23.29 -10.34
N ALA A 556 4.60 -24.46 -10.83
CA ALA A 556 3.35 -25.11 -10.44
C ALA A 556 3.34 -25.45 -8.95
N LEU A 557 4.46 -25.87 -8.35
CA LEU A 557 4.60 -26.11 -6.92
C LEU A 557 4.51 -24.79 -6.13
N ILE A 558 5.15 -23.71 -6.58
CA ILE A 558 5.04 -22.37 -5.96
C ILE A 558 3.62 -21.82 -6.07
N TYR A 559 2.97 -21.95 -7.23
CA TYR A 559 1.60 -21.48 -7.42
C TYR A 559 0.57 -22.38 -6.73
N THR A 560 0.79 -23.69 -6.67
CA THR A 560 -0.02 -24.65 -5.88
C THR A 560 0.18 -24.42 -4.39
N TRP A 561 1.39 -24.16 -3.91
CA TRP A 561 1.66 -23.79 -2.52
C TRP A 561 1.03 -22.43 -2.17
N LYS A 562 1.12 -21.42 -3.06
CA LYS A 562 0.44 -20.13 -2.86
C LYS A 562 -1.08 -20.28 -2.88
N LEU A 563 -1.62 -21.09 -3.79
CA LEU A 563 -3.05 -21.40 -3.90
C LEU A 563 -3.52 -22.16 -2.66
N LEU A 564 -2.85 -23.24 -2.26
CA LEU A 564 -3.12 -24.03 -1.05
C LEU A 564 -2.99 -23.19 0.21
N ASN A 565 -1.99 -22.30 0.29
CA ASN A 565 -1.84 -21.39 1.42
C ASN A 565 -2.99 -20.37 1.49
N TRP A 566 -3.35 -19.74 0.37
CA TRP A 566 -4.45 -18.77 0.32
C TRP A 566 -5.83 -19.43 0.49
N ALA A 567 -6.05 -20.61 -0.10
CA ALA A 567 -7.34 -21.29 -0.16
C ALA A 567 -7.57 -22.33 0.94
N TYR A 568 -6.54 -22.74 1.70
CA TYR A 568 -6.67 -23.73 2.77
C TYR A 568 -5.83 -23.42 4.02
N ILE A 569 -4.50 -23.29 3.92
CA ILE A 569 -3.62 -23.20 5.11
C ILE A 569 -3.85 -21.90 5.89
N LYS A 570 -3.85 -20.73 5.25
CA LYS A 570 -4.16 -19.45 5.91
C LYS A 570 -5.59 -19.43 6.46
N PRO A 571 -6.65 -19.82 5.71
CA PRO A 571 -7.98 -20.00 6.28
C PRO A 571 -8.01 -20.90 7.52
N LYS A 572 -7.43 -22.11 7.48
CA LYS A 572 -7.42 -23.02 8.64
C LYS A 572 -6.54 -22.53 9.80
N LYS A 573 -5.46 -21.78 9.55
CA LYS A 573 -4.68 -21.10 10.60
C LYS A 573 -5.51 -20.01 11.29
N LEU A 574 -6.21 -19.18 10.51
CA LEU A 574 -7.12 -18.16 11.06
C LEU A 574 -8.30 -18.79 11.81
N GLU A 575 -8.90 -19.86 11.28
CA GLU A 575 -9.98 -20.60 11.95
C GLU A 575 -9.54 -21.12 13.32
N ARG A 576 -8.37 -21.77 13.39
CA ARG A 576 -7.78 -22.24 14.66
C ARG A 576 -7.48 -21.09 15.62
N ALA A 577 -6.96 -19.97 15.12
CA ALA A 577 -6.64 -18.80 15.94
C ALA A 577 -7.88 -18.12 16.56
N LEU A 578 -8.98 -18.02 15.81
CA LEU A 578 -10.25 -17.49 16.33
C LEU A 578 -10.89 -18.49 17.32
N ARG A 579 -11.01 -19.77 16.94
CA ARG A 579 -11.64 -20.80 17.80
C ARG A 579 -10.89 -21.03 19.12
N LYS A 580 -9.56 -20.93 19.14
CA LYS A 580 -8.75 -21.05 20.38
C LYS A 580 -9.11 -19.97 21.43
N GLN A 581 -9.78 -18.89 21.02
CA GLN A 581 -10.17 -17.77 21.86
C GLN A 581 -11.68 -17.74 22.17
N GLY A 582 -12.38 -18.87 21.96
CA GLY A 582 -13.81 -19.01 22.25
C GLY A 582 -14.76 -18.56 21.14
N LEU A 583 -14.28 -17.85 20.11
CA LEU A 583 -15.11 -17.38 19.00
C LEU A 583 -15.72 -18.57 18.23
N LYS A 584 -17.05 -18.51 18.04
CA LYS A 584 -17.84 -19.56 17.38
C LYS A 584 -18.20 -19.15 15.94
N GLY A 585 -18.49 -20.11 15.07
CA GLY A 585 -18.72 -19.84 13.66
C GLY A 585 -18.71 -21.09 12.79
N ASN A 586 -19.19 -20.95 11.55
CA ASN A 586 -19.21 -22.05 10.58
C ASN A 586 -17.78 -22.57 10.28
N PRO A 587 -17.61 -23.88 10.03
CA PRO A 587 -16.32 -24.43 9.64
C PRO A 587 -15.92 -23.91 8.25
N TYR A 588 -14.64 -23.59 8.04
CA TYR A 588 -14.20 -23.07 6.75
C TYR A 588 -14.41 -24.11 5.63
N LYS A 589 -15.27 -23.76 4.67
CA LYS A 589 -15.55 -24.47 3.42
C LYS A 589 -14.58 -23.97 2.33
N PHE A 590 -13.91 -24.90 1.64
CA PHE A 590 -12.84 -24.60 0.69
C PHE A 590 -13.25 -23.57 -0.37
N MET A 591 -12.37 -22.58 -0.61
CA MET A 591 -12.50 -21.43 -1.53
C MET A 591 -13.63 -20.45 -1.20
N TYR A 592 -14.86 -20.93 -1.02
CA TYR A 592 -16.06 -20.10 -0.95
C TYR A 592 -16.37 -19.56 0.45
N GLY A 593 -15.93 -20.22 1.52
CA GLY A 593 -16.44 -19.91 2.84
C GLY A 593 -17.96 -20.08 2.89
N ASP A 594 -18.67 -19.11 3.47
CA ASP A 594 -20.13 -19.06 3.53
C ASP A 594 -20.74 -18.18 2.41
N LEU A 595 -19.98 -17.81 1.37
CA LEU A 595 -20.46 -16.90 0.32
C LEU A 595 -21.66 -17.44 -0.47
N LYS A 596 -21.78 -18.77 -0.61
CA LYS A 596 -22.91 -19.38 -1.32
C LYS A 596 -24.19 -19.23 -0.50
N GLU A 597 -24.13 -19.57 0.79
CA GLU A 597 -25.24 -19.48 1.72
C GLU A 597 -25.62 -18.01 2.01
N PHE A 598 -24.65 -17.11 2.07
CA PHE A 598 -24.89 -15.67 2.16
C PHE A 598 -25.63 -15.13 0.92
N MET A 599 -25.21 -15.51 -0.29
CA MET A 599 -25.90 -15.11 -1.52
C MET A 599 -27.28 -15.74 -1.66
N GLN A 600 -27.42 -17.03 -1.31
CA GLN A 600 -28.69 -17.74 -1.31
C GLN A 600 -29.69 -17.07 -0.34
N SER A 601 -29.24 -16.68 0.86
CA SER A 601 -30.04 -15.90 1.83
C SER A 601 -30.57 -14.58 1.26
N ILE A 602 -29.80 -13.91 0.39
CA ILE A 602 -30.20 -12.64 -0.24
C ILE A 602 -31.19 -12.87 -1.40
N ILE A 603 -31.12 -14.02 -2.08
CA ILE A 603 -32.07 -14.41 -3.14
C ILE A 603 -33.40 -14.83 -2.51
N GLU A 604 -33.34 -15.68 -1.48
CA GLU A 604 -34.49 -16.12 -0.66
C GLU A 604 -35.25 -14.92 -0.08
N ALA A 605 -34.55 -13.98 0.56
CA ALA A 605 -35.16 -12.82 1.20
C ALA A 605 -35.72 -11.76 0.21
N ARG A 606 -35.57 -11.95 -1.11
CA ARG A 606 -36.08 -11.04 -2.15
C ARG A 606 -37.25 -11.61 -2.96
N SER A 607 -37.59 -12.90 -2.78
CA SER A 607 -38.56 -13.61 -3.63
C SER A 607 -40.03 -13.25 -3.37
N SER A 608 -40.32 -12.69 -2.20
CA SER A 608 -41.64 -12.26 -1.70
C SER A 608 -41.51 -10.89 -1.01
N PRO A 609 -42.60 -10.14 -0.80
CA PRO A 609 -42.62 -8.96 0.09
C PRO A 609 -42.69 -9.37 1.59
N ILE A 610 -42.87 -8.39 2.48
CA ILE A 610 -43.18 -8.58 3.92
C ILE A 610 -44.32 -7.63 4.32
N ASN A 611 -44.90 -7.78 5.50
CA ASN A 611 -45.92 -6.87 6.02
C ASN A 611 -45.30 -5.55 6.50
N LEU A 612 -46.13 -4.50 6.61
CA LEU A 612 -45.72 -3.15 7.03
C LEU A 612 -45.15 -3.08 8.45
N HIS A 613 -45.57 -3.99 9.33
CA HIS A 613 -45.14 -4.05 10.73
C HIS A 613 -44.13 -5.19 11.00
N ASP A 614 -43.67 -5.89 9.95
CA ASP A 614 -42.66 -6.94 10.10
C ASP A 614 -41.28 -6.33 10.34
N ASP A 615 -40.53 -6.90 11.30
CA ASP A 615 -39.13 -6.56 11.51
C ASP A 615 -38.31 -6.78 10.22
N ILE A 616 -37.67 -5.74 9.68
CA ILE A 616 -36.98 -5.83 8.39
C ILE A 616 -35.63 -6.58 8.46
N LYS A 617 -35.13 -6.91 9.66
CA LYS A 617 -33.84 -7.60 9.86
C LYS A 617 -33.72 -8.95 9.14
N PRO A 618 -34.71 -9.87 9.11
CA PRO A 618 -34.63 -11.10 8.35
C PRO A 618 -34.57 -10.84 6.85
N ARG A 619 -35.26 -9.81 6.35
CA ARG A 619 -35.21 -9.44 4.93
C ARG A 619 -33.83 -8.94 4.52
N LEU A 620 -33.27 -7.98 5.25
CA LEU A 620 -32.02 -7.32 4.87
C LEU A 620 -30.77 -8.09 5.32
N GLN A 621 -30.84 -8.83 6.42
CA GLN A 621 -29.69 -9.45 7.10
C GLN A 621 -29.96 -10.87 7.65
N SER A 622 -30.90 -11.63 7.08
CA SER A 622 -31.20 -13.05 7.42
C SER A 622 -29.97 -13.92 7.70
N PHE A 623 -28.91 -13.82 6.89
CA PHE A 623 -27.68 -14.59 7.11
C PHE A 623 -26.97 -14.21 8.42
N PHE A 624 -26.88 -12.91 8.75
CA PHE A 624 -26.26 -12.45 9.99
C PHE A 624 -27.09 -12.90 11.20
N LEU A 625 -28.43 -12.77 11.15
CA LEU A 625 -29.32 -13.30 12.18
C LEU A 625 -29.09 -14.81 12.39
N ARG A 626 -29.11 -15.61 11.32
CA ARG A 626 -28.89 -17.07 11.38
C ARG A 626 -27.53 -17.44 12.00
N ILE A 627 -26.49 -16.64 11.79
CA ILE A 627 -25.16 -16.84 12.41
C ILE A 627 -25.17 -16.44 13.90
N ILE A 628 -25.73 -15.28 14.25
CA ILE A 628 -25.78 -14.78 15.64
C ILE A 628 -26.67 -15.67 16.51
N GLN A 629 -27.85 -16.07 16.03
CA GLN A 629 -28.76 -16.99 16.74
C GLN A 629 -28.11 -18.35 17.01
N LYS A 630 -27.31 -18.87 16.05
CA LYS A 630 -26.66 -20.18 16.17
C LYS A 630 -25.41 -20.19 17.05
N TYR A 631 -24.69 -19.07 17.14
CA TYR A 631 -23.35 -19.02 17.75
C TYR A 631 -23.21 -18.01 18.90
N GLY A 632 -24.20 -17.16 19.13
CA GLY A 632 -24.17 -16.07 20.10
C GLY A 632 -23.53 -14.79 19.55
N ASN A 633 -23.45 -13.75 20.40
CA ASN A 633 -22.93 -12.43 20.06
C ASN A 633 -21.43 -12.41 19.67
N GLU A 634 -20.66 -13.45 20.03
CA GLU A 634 -19.21 -13.55 19.82
C GLU A 634 -18.89 -14.56 18.72
N CYS A 635 -19.28 -14.22 17.49
CA CYS A 635 -19.27 -15.14 16.35
C CYS A 635 -18.57 -14.61 15.08
N PHE A 636 -18.24 -15.52 14.16
CA PHE A 636 -17.65 -15.20 12.86
C PHE A 636 -18.20 -16.07 11.71
N PHE A 637 -18.06 -15.56 10.49
CA PHE A 637 -18.45 -16.22 9.24
C PHE A 637 -17.39 -16.02 8.14
N TRP A 638 -17.48 -16.74 7.02
CA TRP A 638 -16.44 -16.73 5.98
C TRP A 638 -16.83 -15.99 4.70
N LEU A 639 -16.10 -14.92 4.38
CA LEU A 639 -16.24 -14.10 3.17
C LEU A 639 -15.27 -14.55 2.07
N GLY A 640 -15.34 -15.83 1.70
CA GLY A 640 -14.33 -16.50 0.88
C GLY A 640 -13.22 -17.03 1.77
N THR A 641 -11.95 -16.78 1.41
CA THR A 641 -10.77 -17.22 2.17
C THR A 641 -10.46 -16.39 3.42
N ILE A 642 -11.34 -15.44 3.79
CA ILE A 642 -11.13 -14.48 4.89
C ILE A 642 -12.31 -14.58 5.87
N PRO A 643 -12.08 -14.74 7.20
CA PRO A 643 -13.13 -14.69 8.19
C PRO A 643 -13.49 -13.25 8.55
N ALA A 644 -14.78 -13.01 8.82
CA ALA A 644 -15.32 -11.78 9.35
C ALA A 644 -15.95 -12.04 10.73
N VAL A 645 -15.42 -11.40 11.77
CA VAL A 645 -15.97 -11.41 13.14
C VAL A 645 -17.11 -10.39 13.19
N ILE A 646 -18.26 -10.79 13.74
CA ILE A 646 -19.39 -9.90 14.01
C ILE A 646 -19.18 -9.33 15.43
N LEU A 647 -19.35 -8.01 15.58
CA LEU A 647 -19.35 -7.36 16.89
C LEU A 647 -20.75 -6.86 17.22
N MET A 648 -21.25 -7.24 18.39
CA MET A 648 -22.53 -6.80 18.96
C MET A 648 -22.35 -5.94 20.23
N ASP A 649 -21.12 -5.69 20.64
CA ASP A 649 -20.76 -4.96 21.87
C ASP A 649 -20.52 -3.47 21.54
N PRO A 650 -21.30 -2.53 22.11
CA PRO A 650 -21.17 -1.09 21.82
C PRO A 650 -19.77 -0.51 22.06
N GLU A 651 -19.06 -0.95 23.10
CA GLU A 651 -17.74 -0.40 23.44
C GLU A 651 -16.66 -0.93 22.50
N LEU A 652 -16.73 -2.22 22.12
CA LEU A 652 -15.83 -2.75 21.09
C LEU A 652 -16.09 -2.13 19.70
N ILE A 653 -17.33 -1.73 19.41
CA ILE A 653 -17.68 -1.00 18.19
C ILE A 653 -17.11 0.42 18.23
N LYS A 654 -17.25 1.15 19.35
CA LYS A 654 -16.63 2.47 19.57
C LYS A 654 -15.11 2.40 19.47
N GLU A 655 -14.47 1.40 20.07
CA GLU A 655 -13.02 1.16 19.96
C GLU A 655 -12.58 0.96 18.50
N VAL A 656 -13.31 0.11 17.74
CA VAL A 656 -13.01 -0.18 16.33
C VAL A 656 -13.20 1.03 15.42
N LEU A 657 -14.20 1.88 15.69
CA LEU A 657 -14.48 3.07 14.88
C LEU A 657 -13.53 4.24 15.21
N ASN A 658 -13.08 4.36 16.47
CA ASN A 658 -12.10 5.35 16.89
C ASN A 658 -10.67 5.03 16.41
N LYS A 659 -10.21 3.77 16.51
CA LYS A 659 -8.83 3.36 16.17
C LYS A 659 -8.63 3.15 14.65
N SER A 660 -8.91 4.18 13.85
CA SER A 660 -9.00 4.12 12.38
C SER A 660 -7.70 3.84 11.60
N TYR A 661 -6.55 3.82 12.27
CA TYR A 661 -5.25 3.43 11.69
C TYR A 661 -4.94 1.93 11.86
N LEU A 662 -5.59 1.30 12.84
CA LEU A 662 -5.50 -0.12 13.15
C LEU A 662 -6.62 -0.91 12.44
N TYR A 663 -7.84 -0.38 12.49
CA TYR A 663 -9.01 -0.93 11.81
C TYR A 663 -9.27 -0.14 10.53
N LEU A 664 -8.54 -0.51 9.48
CA LEU A 664 -8.71 0.01 8.13
C LEU A 664 -10.06 -0.44 7.55
N LYS A 665 -10.50 0.08 6.39
CA LYS A 665 -11.68 -0.46 5.71
C LYS A 665 -11.43 -1.88 5.19
N GLN A 666 -12.54 -2.56 4.92
CA GLN A 666 -12.55 -3.90 4.37
C GLN A 666 -11.81 -3.92 3.03
N GLU A 667 -10.82 -4.80 2.88
CA GLU A 667 -10.04 -4.88 1.65
C GLU A 667 -10.91 -5.36 0.47
N ASN A 668 -10.82 -4.65 -0.67
CA ASN A 668 -11.60 -4.89 -1.87
C ASN A 668 -11.23 -6.22 -2.55
N ARG A 669 -11.79 -7.32 -2.01
CA ARG A 669 -11.58 -8.73 -2.38
C ARG A 669 -11.59 -8.97 -3.89
N ASN A 670 -12.45 -8.27 -4.62
CA ASN A 670 -12.45 -8.21 -6.08
C ASN A 670 -11.97 -6.82 -6.54
N PRO A 671 -10.81 -6.70 -7.22
CA PRO A 671 -10.27 -5.41 -7.66
C PRO A 671 -11.17 -4.59 -8.59
N LEU A 672 -12.20 -5.18 -9.21
CA LEU A 672 -13.20 -4.44 -10.01
C LEU A 672 -14.12 -3.55 -9.17
N THR A 673 -14.19 -3.78 -7.85
CA THR A 673 -14.93 -2.91 -6.91
C THR A 673 -14.30 -1.53 -6.75
N LYS A 674 -13.01 -1.37 -7.08
CA LYS A 674 -12.31 -0.06 -7.11
C LYS A 674 -12.69 0.84 -8.29
N LEU A 675 -13.60 0.40 -9.17
CA LEU A 675 -14.05 1.21 -10.30
C LEU A 675 -15.08 2.25 -9.84
N LEU A 676 -16.17 1.84 -9.17
CA LEU A 676 -17.28 2.73 -8.76
C LEU A 676 -16.83 4.06 -8.15
N VAL A 677 -16.13 4.01 -7.01
CA VAL A 677 -15.55 5.16 -6.32
C VAL A 677 -14.27 4.76 -5.61
N GLN A 678 -13.27 5.64 -5.60
CA GLN A 678 -12.18 5.57 -4.63
C GLN A 678 -12.34 6.68 -3.58
N GLY A 679 -11.98 7.92 -3.91
CA GLY A 679 -12.15 9.11 -3.07
C GLY A 679 -11.62 8.98 -1.62
N VAL A 680 -11.98 9.91 -0.74
CA VAL A 680 -11.69 9.88 0.70
C VAL A 680 -12.38 8.68 1.38
N LEU A 681 -13.40 8.12 0.73
CA LEU A 681 -14.07 6.89 1.15
C LEU A 681 -13.09 5.71 1.23
N ASN A 682 -12.22 5.50 0.23
CA ASN A 682 -11.36 4.32 0.13
C ASN A 682 -9.86 4.62 0.30
N GLN A 683 -9.49 5.85 0.68
CA GLN A 683 -8.13 6.13 1.18
C GLN A 683 -7.94 5.58 2.60
N GLU A 684 -6.68 5.38 2.98
CA GLU A 684 -6.28 4.91 4.30
C GLU A 684 -5.15 5.77 4.87
N LYS A 685 -5.04 5.75 6.21
CA LYS A 685 -3.99 6.45 6.98
C LYS A 685 -3.82 7.92 6.55
N ASP A 686 -2.58 8.35 6.34
CA ASP A 686 -2.16 9.72 6.05
C ASP A 686 -2.76 10.24 4.74
N LYS A 687 -2.92 9.34 3.76
CA LYS A 687 -3.63 9.70 2.53
C LYS A 687 -5.12 9.97 2.79
N TRP A 688 -5.76 9.23 3.69
CA TRP A 688 -7.10 9.60 4.14
C TRP A 688 -7.11 10.94 4.90
N ALA A 689 -6.18 11.16 5.82
CA ALA A 689 -6.11 12.40 6.60
C ALA A 689 -5.93 13.63 5.70
N LYS A 690 -5.01 13.56 4.73
CA LYS A 690 -4.76 14.59 3.71
C LYS A 690 -6.00 14.90 2.87
N HIS A 691 -6.65 13.87 2.31
CA HIS A 691 -7.91 14.05 1.59
C HIS A 691 -8.99 14.66 2.49
N ARG A 692 -9.10 14.24 3.77
CA ARG A 692 -10.11 14.76 4.69
C ARG A 692 -9.85 16.23 5.09
N LYS A 693 -8.59 16.65 5.26
CA LYS A 693 -8.22 18.07 5.51
C LYS A 693 -8.72 18.94 4.36
N ILE A 694 -8.32 18.60 3.14
CA ILE A 694 -8.64 19.35 1.90
C ILE A 694 -10.15 19.39 1.61
N ILE A 695 -10.90 18.34 1.92
CA ILE A 695 -12.33 18.21 1.60
C ILE A 695 -13.25 18.83 2.66
N ASN A 696 -12.83 18.93 3.93
CA ASN A 696 -13.68 19.44 5.02
C ASN A 696 -14.29 20.84 4.74
N PRO A 697 -13.54 21.85 4.24
CA PRO A 697 -14.09 23.19 3.99
C PRO A 697 -15.20 23.22 2.94
N ALA A 698 -15.21 22.28 2.00
CA ALA A 698 -16.15 22.28 0.87
C ALA A 698 -17.60 21.99 1.29
N PHE A 699 -17.84 21.46 2.50
CA PHE A 699 -19.18 21.11 2.99
C PHE A 699 -19.93 22.27 3.68
N HIS A 700 -19.50 23.52 3.50
CA HIS A 700 -20.14 24.71 4.07
C HIS A 700 -21.30 25.27 3.21
N LEU A 701 -22.48 24.67 3.41
CA LEU A 701 -23.80 25.32 3.39
C LEU A 701 -24.30 26.08 2.13
N MET A 702 -25.19 25.45 1.34
CA MET A 702 -25.88 26.09 0.19
C MET A 702 -27.41 25.80 0.14
N LEU A 703 -28.19 26.48 0.98
CA LEU A 703 -29.66 26.34 1.01
C LEU A 703 -30.41 26.65 -0.31
N PRO A 704 -30.05 27.68 -1.10
CA PRO A 704 -30.79 28.02 -2.32
C PRO A 704 -30.90 26.87 -3.33
N ALA A 705 -29.86 26.03 -3.42
CA ALA A 705 -29.88 24.83 -4.25
C ALA A 705 -30.92 23.82 -3.78
N PHE A 706 -30.97 23.52 -2.47
CA PHE A 706 -31.97 22.62 -1.88
C PHE A 706 -33.39 23.12 -2.14
N HIS A 707 -33.64 24.43 -1.99
CA HIS A 707 -34.96 25.00 -2.28
C HIS A 707 -35.38 24.79 -3.74
N LEU A 708 -34.48 25.01 -4.71
CA LEU A 708 -34.80 24.82 -6.13
C LEU A 708 -35.06 23.35 -6.46
N SER A 709 -34.24 22.43 -5.93
CA SER A 709 -34.41 20.99 -6.15
C SER A 709 -35.68 20.42 -5.51
N CYS A 710 -36.10 20.97 -4.36
CA CYS A 710 -37.39 20.64 -3.75
C CYS A 710 -38.55 21.23 -4.55
N GLU A 711 -38.49 22.52 -4.90
CA GLU A 711 -39.53 23.22 -5.70
C GLU A 711 -39.83 22.48 -7.01
N GLU A 712 -38.80 22.10 -7.77
CA GLU A 712 -38.98 21.39 -9.04
C GLU A 712 -39.65 20.01 -8.88
N VAL A 713 -39.58 19.37 -7.72
CA VAL A 713 -40.30 18.10 -7.45
C VAL A 713 -41.71 18.38 -6.92
N LEU A 714 -41.85 19.33 -6.00
CA LEU A 714 -43.14 19.68 -5.39
C LEU A 714 -44.13 20.21 -6.42
N THR A 715 -43.72 21.07 -7.37
CA THR A 715 -44.62 21.52 -8.46
C THR A 715 -45.14 20.34 -9.30
N LYS A 716 -44.30 19.35 -9.60
CA LYS A 716 -44.73 18.11 -10.29
C LYS A 716 -45.68 17.28 -9.43
N TRP A 717 -45.55 17.32 -8.10
CA TRP A 717 -46.48 16.66 -7.19
C TRP A 717 -47.80 17.44 -7.06
N GLU A 718 -47.80 18.77 -7.20
CA GLU A 718 -49.04 19.57 -7.22
C GLU A 718 -49.88 19.24 -8.47
N GLU A 719 -49.24 19.00 -9.61
CA GLU A 719 -49.88 18.47 -10.83
C GLU A 719 -50.41 17.03 -10.62
N LYS A 720 -49.55 16.11 -10.13
CA LYS A 720 -49.91 14.68 -9.95
C LYS A 720 -50.95 14.42 -8.85
N ALA A 721 -50.99 15.25 -7.80
CA ALA A 721 -51.90 15.06 -6.65
C ALA A 721 -53.39 15.11 -7.07
N VAL A 722 -53.71 15.74 -8.20
CA VAL A 722 -55.06 15.72 -8.80
C VAL A 722 -55.50 14.28 -9.16
N SER A 723 -54.56 13.37 -9.45
CA SER A 723 -54.82 11.93 -9.65
C SER A 723 -54.60 11.05 -8.41
N GLY A 724 -54.28 11.64 -7.25
CA GLY A 724 -54.11 10.94 -5.98
C GLY A 724 -52.77 10.22 -5.80
N GLU A 725 -52.48 9.19 -6.59
CA GLU A 725 -51.31 8.30 -6.38
C GLU A 725 -50.02 8.79 -7.06
N VAL A 726 -48.89 8.71 -6.34
CA VAL A 726 -47.53 8.99 -6.85
C VAL A 726 -46.51 8.00 -6.29
N ASP A 727 -45.72 7.34 -7.15
CA ASP A 727 -44.45 6.74 -6.70
C ASP A 727 -43.42 7.86 -6.44
N VAL A 728 -43.18 8.15 -5.16
CA VAL A 728 -42.23 9.22 -4.77
C VAL A 728 -40.77 8.80 -4.90
N TRP A 729 -40.45 7.51 -5.09
CA TRP A 729 -39.07 7.03 -5.07
C TRP A 729 -38.21 7.59 -6.22
N PRO A 730 -38.62 7.57 -7.50
CA PRO A 730 -37.85 8.19 -8.60
C PRO A 730 -37.71 9.71 -8.44
N ASP A 731 -38.75 10.38 -7.93
CA ASP A 731 -38.76 11.84 -7.75
C ASP A 731 -37.81 12.25 -6.61
N LEU A 732 -37.76 11.50 -5.50
CA LEU A 732 -36.77 11.69 -4.42
C LEU A 732 -35.33 11.36 -4.85
N GLN A 733 -35.15 10.35 -5.71
CA GLN A 733 -33.85 10.12 -6.36
C GLN A 733 -33.45 11.32 -7.22
N SER A 734 -34.39 11.96 -7.91
CA SER A 734 -34.14 13.15 -8.72
C SER A 734 -33.86 14.41 -7.88
N LEU A 735 -34.59 14.61 -6.78
CA LEU A 735 -34.40 15.74 -5.83
C LEU A 735 -32.96 15.79 -5.34
N THR A 736 -32.49 14.68 -4.78
CA THR A 736 -31.14 14.58 -4.19
C THR A 736 -30.04 14.54 -5.24
N SER A 737 -30.32 14.05 -6.45
CA SER A 737 -29.42 14.18 -7.61
C SER A 737 -29.20 15.64 -8.00
N ASP A 738 -30.27 16.43 -8.02
CA ASP A 738 -30.21 17.83 -8.40
C ASP A 738 -29.61 18.70 -7.29
N ALA A 739 -29.96 18.42 -6.04
CA ALA A 739 -29.39 19.06 -4.86
C ALA A 739 -27.86 18.90 -4.83
N ILE A 740 -27.34 17.67 -4.95
CA ILE A 740 -25.88 17.46 -4.98
C ILE A 740 -25.23 18.03 -6.26
N SER A 741 -25.93 18.04 -7.41
CA SER A 741 -25.41 18.64 -8.65
C SER A 741 -25.22 20.15 -8.52
N ARG A 742 -26.25 20.88 -8.08
CA ARG A 742 -26.21 22.34 -7.93
C ARG A 742 -25.21 22.76 -6.86
N THR A 743 -25.28 22.17 -5.67
CA THR A 743 -24.37 22.49 -4.54
C THR A 743 -22.92 22.11 -4.79
N SER A 744 -22.63 21.17 -5.70
CA SER A 744 -21.26 20.67 -5.90
C SER A 744 -20.60 21.07 -7.21
N PHE A 745 -21.35 21.48 -8.22
CA PHE A 745 -20.81 21.74 -9.56
C PHE A 745 -21.38 22.99 -10.25
N GLY A 746 -22.37 23.68 -9.65
CA GLY A 746 -23.00 24.88 -10.19
C GLY A 746 -23.87 24.66 -11.43
N SER A 747 -23.99 23.43 -11.92
CA SER A 747 -24.79 23.07 -13.09
C SER A 747 -26.19 22.58 -12.69
N SER A 748 -27.14 22.71 -13.61
CA SER A 748 -28.43 22.03 -13.45
C SER A 748 -28.26 20.51 -13.60
N TYR A 749 -29.08 19.74 -12.89
CA TYR A 749 -29.11 18.26 -12.93
C TYR A 749 -29.03 17.63 -14.33
N GLN A 750 -29.44 18.35 -15.38
CA GLN A 750 -29.39 17.86 -16.75
C GLN A 750 -28.01 17.35 -17.19
N GLU A 751 -26.91 18.00 -16.77
CA GLU A 751 -25.54 17.52 -17.02
C GLU A 751 -25.20 16.29 -16.16
N GLY A 752 -25.61 16.29 -14.88
CA GLY A 752 -25.34 15.21 -13.92
C GLY A 752 -26.06 13.89 -14.23
N ARG A 753 -27.26 13.92 -14.86
CA ARG A 753 -28.11 12.75 -15.14
C ARG A 753 -27.36 11.54 -15.69
N ARG A 754 -26.43 11.74 -16.63
CA ARG A 754 -25.66 10.63 -17.24
C ARG A 754 -24.65 10.02 -16.26
N ILE A 755 -24.05 10.82 -15.39
CA ILE A 755 -23.13 10.35 -14.34
C ILE A 755 -23.88 9.45 -13.36
N PHE A 756 -25.04 9.90 -12.84
CA PHE A 756 -25.86 9.11 -11.92
C PHE A 756 -26.32 7.78 -12.53
N GLN A 757 -26.86 7.80 -13.76
CA GLN A 757 -27.30 6.58 -14.47
C GLN A 757 -26.16 5.55 -14.59
N LEU A 758 -24.98 6.02 -14.98
CA LEU A 758 -23.78 5.19 -15.13
C LEU A 758 -23.27 4.66 -13.78
N GLN A 759 -23.23 5.49 -12.73
CA GLN A 759 -22.81 5.04 -11.40
C GLN A 759 -23.79 4.04 -10.78
N LYS A 760 -25.10 4.16 -11.04
CA LYS A 760 -26.12 3.19 -10.60
C LYS A 760 -25.90 1.81 -11.26
N GLU A 761 -25.71 1.78 -12.58
CA GLU A 761 -25.33 0.55 -13.31
C GLU A 761 -24.01 -0.05 -12.78
N GLN A 762 -23.00 0.80 -12.57
CA GLN A 762 -21.69 0.40 -12.07
C GLN A 762 -21.78 -0.17 -10.63
N ALA A 763 -22.66 0.38 -9.79
CA ALA A 763 -22.89 -0.04 -8.41
C ALA A 763 -23.49 -1.45 -8.33
N GLU A 764 -24.49 -1.78 -9.15
CA GLU A 764 -25.02 -3.15 -9.23
C GLU A 764 -23.92 -4.15 -9.63
N PHE A 765 -23.17 -3.83 -10.68
CA PHE A 765 -22.07 -4.67 -11.14
C PHE A 765 -20.98 -4.84 -10.07
N VAL A 766 -20.63 -3.77 -9.35
CA VAL A 766 -19.68 -3.78 -8.23
C VAL A 766 -20.21 -4.58 -7.04
N MET A 767 -21.51 -4.52 -6.72
CA MET A 767 -22.10 -5.31 -5.64
C MET A 767 -22.10 -6.80 -5.96
N GLN A 768 -22.55 -7.20 -7.14
CA GLN A 768 -22.40 -8.58 -7.63
C GLN A 768 -20.92 -9.04 -7.65
N ALA A 769 -19.98 -8.14 -7.97
CA ALA A 769 -18.53 -8.43 -7.97
C ALA A 769 -17.93 -8.53 -6.55
N SER A 770 -18.50 -7.85 -5.56
CA SER A 770 -18.08 -7.91 -4.15
C SER A 770 -18.60 -9.15 -3.43
N ARG A 771 -19.74 -9.68 -3.86
CA ARG A 771 -20.41 -10.86 -3.29
C ARG A 771 -19.94 -12.18 -3.94
N SER A 772 -19.09 -12.13 -4.96
CA SER A 772 -18.52 -13.31 -5.66
C SER A 772 -17.06 -13.60 -5.27
N LEU A 773 -16.62 -14.84 -5.49
CA LEU A 773 -15.24 -15.26 -5.26
C LEU A 773 -14.32 -14.68 -6.35
N TYR A 774 -13.41 -13.78 -5.98
CA TYR A 774 -12.38 -13.29 -6.90
C TYR A 774 -11.24 -14.30 -7.04
N ILE A 775 -11.06 -14.82 -8.25
CA ILE A 775 -9.89 -15.62 -8.62
C ILE A 775 -8.79 -14.69 -9.18
N PRO A 776 -7.55 -14.71 -8.63
CA PRO A 776 -6.48 -13.82 -9.05
C PRO A 776 -6.25 -13.80 -10.57
N GLY A 777 -6.31 -12.60 -11.15
CA GLY A 777 -6.15 -12.37 -12.58
C GLY A 777 -7.46 -12.27 -13.38
N TRP A 778 -8.61 -12.72 -12.85
CA TRP A 778 -9.89 -12.68 -13.58
C TRP A 778 -10.35 -11.26 -13.98
N ARG A 779 -9.82 -10.21 -13.33
CA ARG A 779 -10.04 -8.79 -13.71
C ARG A 779 -9.58 -8.45 -15.14
N PHE A 780 -8.68 -9.27 -15.71
CA PHE A 780 -8.16 -9.12 -17.06
C PHE A 780 -8.94 -9.93 -18.11
N VAL A 781 -9.81 -10.87 -17.70
CA VAL A 781 -10.66 -11.62 -18.63
C VAL A 781 -11.72 -10.66 -19.21
N PRO A 782 -11.84 -10.52 -20.54
CA PRO A 782 -12.65 -9.47 -21.18
C PRO A 782 -14.11 -9.91 -21.35
N THR A 783 -14.76 -10.36 -20.26
CA THR A 783 -16.21 -10.66 -20.23
C THR A 783 -17.03 -9.39 -20.49
N ASN A 784 -18.26 -9.51 -21.01
CA ASN A 784 -19.11 -8.36 -21.33
C ASN A 784 -19.28 -7.41 -20.13
N LYS A 785 -19.53 -7.97 -18.94
CA LYS A 785 -19.55 -7.21 -17.68
C LYS A 785 -18.20 -6.53 -17.36
N ASN A 786 -17.08 -7.25 -17.48
CA ASN A 786 -15.74 -6.68 -17.22
C ASN A 786 -15.31 -5.63 -18.27
N ARG A 787 -15.96 -5.59 -19.43
CA ARG A 787 -15.84 -4.53 -20.45
C ARG A 787 -16.69 -3.33 -20.05
N ARG A 788 -18.01 -3.54 -19.88
CA ARG A 788 -18.97 -2.48 -19.53
C ARG A 788 -18.57 -1.71 -18.27
N MET A 789 -18.19 -2.40 -17.19
CA MET A 789 -17.68 -1.77 -15.95
C MET A 789 -16.47 -0.83 -16.17
N LYS A 790 -15.66 -1.05 -17.22
CA LYS A 790 -14.49 -0.23 -17.57
C LYS A 790 -14.79 0.81 -18.65
N GLU A 791 -15.82 0.62 -19.45
CA GLU A 791 -16.35 1.61 -20.39
C GLU A 791 -17.10 2.69 -19.61
N THR A 792 -18.08 2.29 -18.80
CA THR A 792 -18.78 3.14 -17.81
C THR A 792 -17.81 3.95 -16.95
N GLU A 793 -16.74 3.32 -16.46
CA GLU A 793 -15.71 4.01 -15.67
C GLU A 793 -15.01 5.15 -16.43
N ARG A 794 -14.63 4.92 -17.69
CA ARG A 794 -13.96 5.93 -18.53
C ARG A 794 -14.91 7.06 -18.90
N GLU A 795 -16.16 6.72 -19.17
CA GLU A 795 -17.23 7.67 -19.50
C GLU A 795 -17.46 8.63 -18.32
N VAL A 796 -17.62 8.09 -17.10
CA VAL A 796 -17.71 8.87 -15.85
C VAL A 796 -16.44 9.68 -15.56
N GLN A 797 -15.25 9.07 -15.65
CA GLN A 797 -13.99 9.80 -15.43
C GLN A 797 -13.72 10.91 -16.46
N SER A 798 -14.22 10.81 -17.69
CA SER A 798 -14.14 11.90 -18.67
C SER A 798 -15.05 13.05 -18.28
N MET A 799 -16.37 12.81 -18.17
CA MET A 799 -17.34 13.88 -17.88
C MET A 799 -16.98 14.68 -16.62
N ILE A 800 -16.51 14.00 -15.57
CA ILE A 800 -16.09 14.64 -14.32
C ILE A 800 -14.76 15.41 -14.49
N ARG A 801 -13.80 14.90 -15.27
CA ARG A 801 -12.60 15.66 -15.62
C ARG A 801 -12.94 16.90 -16.46
N ASP A 802 -13.91 16.80 -17.35
CA ASP A 802 -14.34 17.90 -18.21
C ASP A 802 -15.09 18.98 -17.42
N LEU A 803 -15.88 18.61 -16.39
CA LEU A 803 -16.41 19.53 -15.38
C LEU A 803 -15.30 20.23 -14.59
N ILE A 804 -14.32 19.48 -14.07
CA ILE A 804 -13.16 20.03 -13.32
C ILE A 804 -12.34 20.99 -14.21
N ASN A 805 -12.11 20.64 -15.49
CA ASN A 805 -11.41 21.50 -16.43
C ASN A 805 -12.18 22.79 -16.74
N ARG A 806 -13.52 22.74 -16.86
CA ARG A 806 -14.36 23.96 -16.98
C ARG A 806 -14.21 24.84 -15.74
N ARG A 807 -14.29 24.27 -14.54
CA ARG A 807 -14.17 25.00 -13.27
C ARG A 807 -12.79 25.63 -13.05
N ILE A 808 -11.71 24.89 -13.33
CA ILE A 808 -10.34 25.43 -13.27
C ILE A 808 -10.11 26.55 -14.30
N LYS A 809 -10.90 26.62 -15.37
CA LYS A 809 -10.89 27.76 -16.29
C LYS A 809 -11.64 28.97 -15.69
N SER A 810 -12.88 28.81 -15.24
CA SER A 810 -13.70 29.91 -14.71
C SER A 810 -13.08 30.58 -13.46
N MET A 811 -12.46 29.79 -12.58
CA MET A 811 -11.71 30.30 -11.43
C MET A 811 -10.48 31.16 -11.81
N LYS A 812 -9.96 31.03 -13.05
CA LYS A 812 -8.80 31.80 -13.56
C LYS A 812 -9.18 33.02 -14.38
N THR A 813 -10.41 33.08 -14.88
CA THR A 813 -11.02 34.25 -15.52
C THR A 813 -11.78 35.12 -14.51
N GLU A 814 -11.68 34.79 -13.22
CA GLU A 814 -12.34 35.47 -12.09
C GLU A 814 -13.86 35.62 -12.29
N GLU A 815 -14.47 34.62 -12.93
CA GLU A 815 -15.91 34.57 -13.18
C GLU A 815 -16.67 34.52 -11.84
N SER A 816 -17.65 35.40 -11.66
CA SER A 816 -18.47 35.47 -10.45
C SER A 816 -19.21 34.15 -10.21
N GLY A 817 -19.29 33.70 -8.96
CA GLY A 817 -19.83 32.39 -8.59
C GLY A 817 -18.89 31.20 -8.81
N SER A 818 -17.69 31.41 -9.38
CA SER A 818 -16.79 30.29 -9.73
C SER A 818 -16.17 29.55 -8.54
N ARG A 819 -16.20 30.12 -7.33
CA ARG A 819 -15.64 29.48 -6.11
C ARG A 819 -16.70 28.94 -5.15
N ASP A 820 -17.96 29.31 -5.35
CA ASP A 820 -19.02 29.21 -4.33
C ASP A 820 -19.46 27.77 -4.03
N ASP A 821 -19.48 26.89 -5.03
CA ASP A 821 -19.89 25.49 -4.87
C ASP A 821 -18.76 24.54 -4.39
N LEU A 822 -19.15 23.34 -3.95
CA LEU A 822 -18.25 22.35 -3.35
C LEU A 822 -17.00 22.07 -4.20
N LEU A 823 -17.12 22.04 -5.53
CA LEU A 823 -15.95 21.87 -6.41
C LEU A 823 -15.06 23.11 -6.45
N GLY A 824 -15.64 24.31 -6.47
CA GLY A 824 -14.91 25.58 -6.31
C GLY A 824 -14.09 25.60 -5.03
N ILE A 825 -14.75 25.41 -3.88
CA ILE A 825 -14.11 25.39 -2.55
C ILE A 825 -13.08 24.25 -2.43
N LEU A 826 -13.38 23.06 -2.96
CA LEU A 826 -12.43 21.94 -2.96
C LEU A 826 -11.17 22.26 -3.77
N LEU A 827 -11.30 22.91 -4.93
CA LEU A 827 -10.16 23.31 -5.74
C LEU A 827 -9.35 24.42 -5.06
N GLU A 828 -10.01 25.39 -4.43
CA GLU A 828 -9.36 26.48 -3.69
C GLU A 828 -8.57 25.98 -2.47
N SER A 829 -9.20 25.22 -1.58
CA SER A 829 -8.54 24.52 -0.46
C SER A 829 -7.38 23.65 -0.94
N ASN A 830 -7.56 22.96 -2.07
CA ASN A 830 -6.51 22.15 -2.68
C ASN A 830 -5.33 22.96 -3.25
N PHE A 831 -5.55 24.20 -3.71
CA PHE A 831 -4.46 25.08 -4.15
C PHE A 831 -3.73 25.70 -2.95
N GLN A 832 -4.46 26.16 -1.93
CA GLN A 832 -3.90 26.66 -0.66
C GLN A 832 -2.93 25.63 -0.04
N GLU A 833 -3.32 24.36 0.05
CA GLU A 833 -2.48 23.29 0.60
C GLU A 833 -1.24 22.95 -0.25
N ILE A 834 -1.24 23.29 -1.55
CA ILE A 834 -0.07 23.17 -2.43
C ILE A 834 0.90 24.34 -2.22
N GLU A 835 0.37 25.52 -1.93
CA GLU A 835 1.12 26.76 -1.69
C GLU A 835 1.74 26.77 -0.28
N GLU A 836 0.95 26.50 0.77
CA GLU A 836 1.43 26.33 2.16
C GLU A 836 2.52 25.24 2.27
N GLY A 837 2.30 24.11 1.59
CA GLY A 837 3.27 23.01 1.55
C GLY A 837 4.48 23.26 0.62
N GLY A 838 4.49 24.38 -0.11
CA GLY A 838 5.54 24.74 -1.07
C GLY A 838 5.71 23.77 -2.26
N ASN A 839 4.89 22.72 -2.39
CA ASN A 839 4.94 21.79 -3.52
C ASN A 839 3.65 20.96 -3.70
N ARG A 840 3.45 20.47 -4.93
CA ARG A 840 2.26 19.74 -5.39
C ARG A 840 1.99 18.38 -4.74
N SER A 841 2.83 17.86 -3.84
CA SER A 841 2.56 16.58 -3.16
C SER A 841 1.66 16.72 -1.93
N TYR A 842 1.53 17.92 -1.36
CA TYR A 842 0.62 18.22 -0.27
C TYR A 842 -0.85 18.24 -0.72
N GLY A 843 -1.17 18.90 -1.84
CA GLY A 843 -2.51 18.80 -2.47
C GLY A 843 -2.82 17.48 -3.17
N LEU A 844 -4.10 17.30 -3.51
CA LEU A 844 -4.63 16.27 -4.40
C LEU A 844 -4.22 16.54 -5.87
N SER A 845 -3.88 15.47 -6.59
CA SER A 845 -3.79 15.51 -8.05
C SER A 845 -5.19 15.58 -8.69
N ILE A 846 -5.28 16.05 -9.94
CA ILE A 846 -6.55 16.07 -10.69
C ILE A 846 -7.20 14.68 -10.80
N ALA A 847 -6.40 13.60 -10.81
CA ALA A 847 -6.92 12.23 -10.80
C ALA A 847 -7.54 11.83 -9.45
N GLU A 848 -7.10 12.43 -8.34
CA GLU A 848 -7.70 12.25 -7.02
C GLU A 848 -8.95 13.12 -6.86
N VAL A 849 -8.94 14.38 -7.34
CA VAL A 849 -10.13 15.25 -7.38
C VAL A 849 -11.26 14.60 -8.20
N VAL A 850 -10.97 13.98 -9.34
CA VAL A 850 -11.96 13.19 -10.12
C VAL A 850 -12.59 12.07 -9.26
N GLU A 851 -11.80 11.39 -8.43
CA GLU A 851 -12.32 10.32 -7.56
C GLU A 851 -13.08 10.84 -6.32
N GLU A 852 -12.86 12.08 -5.90
CA GLU A 852 -13.73 12.77 -4.92
C GLU A 852 -15.05 13.21 -5.55
N CYS A 853 -15.03 13.83 -6.73
CA CYS A 853 -16.26 14.21 -7.42
C CYS A 853 -17.13 13.00 -7.77
N LYS A 854 -16.53 11.87 -8.17
CA LYS A 854 -17.22 10.56 -8.29
C LYS A 854 -17.88 10.14 -6.98
N LEU A 855 -17.22 10.38 -5.84
CA LEU A 855 -17.73 10.04 -4.52
C LEU A 855 -18.88 10.96 -4.09
N PHE A 856 -18.83 12.27 -4.36
CA PHE A 856 -19.91 13.20 -4.01
C PHE A 856 -21.20 12.88 -4.77
N TYR A 857 -21.11 12.74 -6.10
CA TYR A 857 -22.24 12.30 -6.94
C TYR A 857 -22.88 11.02 -6.41
N PHE A 858 -22.08 9.97 -6.18
CA PHE A 858 -22.62 8.68 -5.73
C PHE A 858 -23.16 8.71 -4.29
N ALA A 859 -22.47 9.36 -3.35
CA ALA A 859 -22.80 9.28 -1.93
C ALA A 859 -23.93 10.24 -1.52
N GLY A 860 -24.01 11.44 -2.09
CA GLY A 860 -25.07 12.40 -1.78
C GLY A 860 -26.45 11.87 -2.18
N GLN A 861 -26.61 11.54 -3.45
CA GLN A 861 -27.87 11.04 -4.01
C GLN A 861 -28.38 9.77 -3.31
N GLU A 862 -27.64 8.65 -3.42
CA GLU A 862 -28.16 7.32 -3.09
C GLU A 862 -28.32 7.09 -1.57
N THR A 863 -27.84 8.00 -0.71
CA THR A 863 -28.06 7.95 0.75
C THR A 863 -29.19 8.86 1.22
N THR A 864 -29.26 10.13 0.81
CA THR A 864 -30.37 11.01 1.24
C THR A 864 -31.70 10.58 0.62
N SER A 865 -31.74 10.17 -0.65
CA SER A 865 -32.99 9.68 -1.27
C SER A 865 -33.49 8.41 -0.59
N SER A 866 -32.58 7.46 -0.34
CA SER A 866 -32.85 6.21 0.40
C SER A 866 -33.41 6.50 1.79
N TRP A 867 -32.96 7.55 2.47
CA TRP A 867 -33.49 7.95 3.77
C TRP A 867 -34.87 8.61 3.66
N LEU A 868 -35.02 9.64 2.82
CA LEU A 868 -36.26 10.42 2.67
C LEU A 868 -37.46 9.56 2.28
N VAL A 869 -37.28 8.54 1.42
CA VAL A 869 -38.39 7.65 1.04
C VAL A 869 -38.91 6.84 2.23
N TRP A 870 -38.03 6.40 3.14
CA TRP A 870 -38.46 5.76 4.38
C TRP A 870 -39.05 6.75 5.38
N VAL A 871 -38.63 8.03 5.38
CA VAL A 871 -39.28 9.07 6.20
C VAL A 871 -40.73 9.25 5.78
N MET A 872 -41.00 9.33 4.47
CA MET A 872 -42.37 9.47 3.97
C MET A 872 -43.20 8.21 4.25
N VAL A 873 -42.66 7.01 3.99
CA VAL A 873 -43.35 5.74 4.30
C VAL A 873 -43.71 5.62 5.79
N MET A 874 -42.82 6.01 6.71
CA MET A 874 -43.12 5.98 8.15
C MET A 874 -44.14 7.07 8.56
N LEU A 875 -44.06 8.28 8.00
CA LEU A 875 -45.04 9.33 8.32
C LEU A 875 -46.43 9.06 7.74
N SER A 876 -46.55 8.27 6.66
CA SER A 876 -47.84 7.75 6.18
C SER A 876 -48.44 6.66 7.07
N LEU A 877 -47.61 5.92 7.83
CA LEU A 877 -48.06 4.96 8.84
C LEU A 877 -48.44 5.62 10.18
N HIS A 878 -47.97 6.85 10.41
CA HIS A 878 -48.09 7.55 11.68
C HIS A 878 -48.58 8.99 11.48
N PRO A 879 -49.87 9.19 11.13
CA PRO A 879 -50.44 10.50 10.81
C PRO A 879 -50.32 11.51 11.97
N ASP A 880 -50.38 11.07 13.23
CA ASP A 880 -50.17 11.93 14.40
C ASP A 880 -48.78 12.59 14.41
N TRP A 881 -47.75 11.85 13.99
CA TRP A 881 -46.39 12.38 13.85
C TRP A 881 -46.23 13.24 12.60
N GLN A 882 -46.97 12.96 11.53
CA GLN A 882 -47.04 13.80 10.34
C GLN A 882 -47.69 15.16 10.68
N ALA A 883 -48.77 15.16 11.47
CA ALA A 883 -49.47 16.36 11.95
C ALA A 883 -48.57 17.18 12.87
N LYS A 884 -47.96 16.58 13.90
CA LYS A 884 -46.99 17.26 14.80
C LYS A 884 -45.81 17.88 14.04
N ALA A 885 -45.27 17.17 13.04
CA ALA A 885 -44.19 17.68 12.21
C ALA A 885 -44.64 18.86 11.33
N ARG A 886 -45.86 18.80 10.77
CA ARG A 886 -46.46 19.90 10.01
C ARG A 886 -46.75 21.12 10.91
N GLU A 887 -47.24 20.90 12.12
CA GLU A 887 -47.45 21.96 13.12
C GLU A 887 -46.14 22.67 13.49
N GLU A 888 -45.07 21.93 13.78
CA GLU A 888 -43.73 22.51 14.03
C GLU A 888 -43.23 23.33 12.82
N VAL A 889 -43.34 22.77 11.61
CA VAL A 889 -42.90 23.43 10.37
C VAL A 889 -43.68 24.72 10.10
N LEU A 890 -45.02 24.70 10.26
CA LEU A 890 -45.87 25.87 10.07
C LEU A 890 -45.69 26.90 11.20
N HIS A 891 -45.41 26.49 12.43
CA HIS A 891 -45.09 27.41 13.53
C HIS A 891 -43.76 28.15 13.29
N VAL A 892 -42.73 27.45 12.81
CA VAL A 892 -41.41 28.03 12.56
C VAL A 892 -41.38 28.88 11.28
N PHE A 893 -42.02 28.43 10.20
CA PHE A 893 -41.90 29.09 8.88
C PHE A 893 -43.18 29.77 8.39
N GLY A 894 -44.38 29.27 8.73
CA GLY A 894 -45.60 29.55 7.97
C GLY A 894 -45.43 29.11 6.52
N ASP A 895 -45.82 29.97 5.58
CA ASP A 895 -45.62 29.77 4.13
C ASP A 895 -44.22 30.18 3.62
N ARG A 896 -43.34 30.66 4.51
CA ARG A 896 -41.98 31.11 4.12
C ARG A 896 -41.11 29.91 3.74
N LYS A 897 -40.16 30.12 2.83
CA LYS A 897 -39.14 29.11 2.53
C LYS A 897 -38.22 28.90 3.75
N PRO A 898 -37.73 27.67 4.00
CA PRO A 898 -36.84 27.41 5.13
C PRO A 898 -35.56 28.27 5.14
N ASP A 899 -35.02 28.51 6.33
CA ASP A 899 -33.72 29.17 6.52
C ASP A 899 -32.88 28.43 7.57
N PHE A 900 -31.57 28.73 7.66
CA PHE A 900 -30.68 28.03 8.60
C PHE A 900 -31.10 28.19 10.06
N ALA A 901 -31.70 29.33 10.41
CA ALA A 901 -32.16 29.59 11.77
C ALA A 901 -33.34 28.68 12.12
N GLY A 902 -34.43 28.70 11.35
CA GLY A 902 -35.60 27.85 11.57
C GLY A 902 -35.29 26.35 11.41
N LEU A 903 -34.42 25.96 10.48
CA LEU A 903 -34.01 24.56 10.31
C LEU A 903 -33.25 24.03 11.54
N SER A 904 -32.62 24.89 12.34
CA SER A 904 -32.06 24.49 13.64
C SER A 904 -33.13 24.27 14.73
N HIS A 905 -34.27 24.96 14.63
CA HIS A 905 -35.38 24.89 15.59
C HIS A 905 -36.34 23.72 15.36
N LEU A 906 -36.36 23.10 14.17
CA LEU A 906 -37.16 21.90 13.90
C LEU A 906 -36.68 20.68 14.73
N LYS A 907 -37.25 20.47 15.93
CA LYS A 907 -36.92 19.39 16.86
C LYS A 907 -37.68 18.11 16.52
N ILE A 908 -39.00 18.18 16.33
CA ILE A 908 -39.87 17.05 15.98
C ILE A 908 -39.43 16.44 14.65
N VAL A 909 -39.14 17.26 13.63
CA VAL A 909 -38.57 16.76 12.36
C VAL A 909 -37.20 16.10 12.59
N THR A 910 -36.35 16.62 13.50
CA THR A 910 -35.07 15.97 13.84
C THR A 910 -35.27 14.60 14.50
N MET A 911 -36.22 14.49 15.42
CA MET A 911 -36.54 13.23 16.12
C MET A 911 -37.03 12.17 15.13
N ILE A 912 -37.95 12.53 14.23
CA ILE A 912 -38.46 11.67 13.16
C ILE A 912 -37.31 11.22 12.26
N LEU A 913 -36.47 12.15 11.81
CA LEU A 913 -35.31 11.88 10.96
C LEU A 913 -34.36 10.85 11.60
N TYR A 914 -34.06 10.97 12.91
CA TYR A 914 -33.22 9.99 13.61
C TYR A 914 -33.90 8.63 13.84
N GLU A 915 -35.20 8.60 14.16
CA GLU A 915 -35.92 7.32 14.33
C GLU A 915 -36.02 6.54 13.01
N VAL A 916 -36.13 7.22 11.87
CA VAL A 916 -36.05 6.58 10.55
C VAL A 916 -34.63 6.10 10.24
N LEU A 917 -33.57 6.82 10.63
CA LEU A 917 -32.19 6.29 10.54
C LEU A 917 -31.94 5.10 11.47
N ARG A 918 -32.75 4.92 12.51
CA ARG A 918 -32.72 3.74 13.39
C ARG A 918 -33.40 2.54 12.72
N LEU A 919 -34.63 2.72 12.23
CA LEU A 919 -35.45 1.64 11.67
C LEU A 919 -35.10 1.27 10.21
N TYR A 920 -34.74 2.25 9.39
CA TYR A 920 -34.41 2.07 7.97
C TYR A 920 -33.07 2.76 7.60
N PRO A 921 -31.94 2.39 8.25
CA PRO A 921 -30.62 2.94 7.93
C PRO A 921 -30.26 2.67 6.46
N PRO A 922 -29.81 3.68 5.70
CA PRO A 922 -29.32 3.48 4.33
C PRO A 922 -28.20 2.44 4.28
N LEU A 923 -27.25 2.44 5.23
CA LEU A 923 -26.21 1.42 5.33
C LEU A 923 -26.48 0.44 6.48
N VAL A 924 -26.90 -0.79 6.15
CA VAL A 924 -27.24 -1.83 7.14
C VAL A 924 -26.04 -2.40 7.92
N ALA A 925 -24.81 -2.23 7.44
CA ALA A 925 -23.59 -2.71 8.10
C ALA A 925 -22.33 -1.96 7.65
N LEU A 926 -21.33 -1.91 8.52
CA LEU A 926 -19.97 -1.44 8.17
C LEU A 926 -18.94 -2.57 8.24
N GLY A 927 -17.98 -2.55 7.33
CA GLY A 927 -16.83 -3.45 7.31
C GLY A 927 -15.53 -2.75 7.74
N ARG A 928 -14.67 -3.47 8.45
CA ARG A 928 -13.27 -3.11 8.73
C ARG A 928 -12.34 -4.31 8.52
N ARG A 929 -11.04 -4.06 8.44
CA ARG A 929 -9.97 -5.06 8.38
C ARG A 929 -8.89 -4.70 9.39
N VAL A 930 -8.50 -5.70 10.19
CA VAL A 930 -7.38 -5.64 11.11
C VAL A 930 -6.08 -5.54 10.31
N SER A 931 -5.30 -4.48 10.50
CA SER A 931 -4.05 -4.24 9.75
C SER A 931 -2.90 -5.14 10.22
N GLU A 932 -2.70 -5.22 11.53
CA GLU A 932 -1.67 -5.97 12.27
C GLU A 932 -2.30 -6.76 13.43
N GLU A 933 -1.61 -7.76 13.99
CA GLU A 933 -2.20 -8.54 15.09
C GLU A 933 -2.42 -7.67 16.34
N THR A 934 -3.64 -7.65 16.86
CA THR A 934 -4.04 -6.67 17.89
C THR A 934 -5.05 -7.22 18.90
N LYS A 935 -5.11 -6.59 20.08
CA LYS A 935 -6.09 -6.88 21.12
C LYS A 935 -7.33 -5.97 20.93
N LEU A 936 -8.52 -6.56 20.94
CA LEU A 936 -9.82 -5.88 20.94
C LEU A 936 -10.66 -6.48 22.08
N GLY A 937 -10.90 -5.72 23.14
CA GLY A 937 -11.46 -6.27 24.38
C GLY A 937 -10.66 -7.49 24.88
N LYS A 938 -11.32 -8.65 25.01
CA LYS A 938 -10.69 -9.93 25.38
C LYS A 938 -10.08 -10.72 24.21
N MET A 939 -10.36 -10.34 22.96
CA MET A 939 -9.91 -11.04 21.75
C MET A 939 -8.54 -10.56 21.28
N ARG A 940 -7.73 -11.45 20.70
CA ARG A 940 -6.55 -11.11 19.89
C ARG A 940 -6.86 -11.46 18.43
N LEU A 941 -7.03 -10.45 17.57
CA LEU A 941 -7.41 -10.63 16.18
C LEU A 941 -6.15 -10.63 15.29
N PRO A 942 -5.87 -11.73 14.54
CA PRO A 942 -4.74 -11.76 13.62
C PRO A 942 -4.86 -10.79 12.44
N ALA A 943 -3.71 -10.35 11.92
CA ALA A 943 -3.61 -9.48 10.76
C ALA A 943 -4.40 -10.01 9.53
N GLY A 944 -5.26 -9.16 8.96
CA GLY A 944 -6.10 -9.47 7.81
C GLY A 944 -7.45 -10.14 8.12
N VAL A 945 -7.77 -10.40 9.39
CA VAL A 945 -9.16 -10.72 9.80
C VAL A 945 -10.05 -9.50 9.54
N GLN A 946 -11.30 -9.76 9.11
CA GLN A 946 -12.30 -8.71 8.91
C GLN A 946 -13.21 -8.59 10.14
N ILE A 947 -13.76 -7.39 10.33
CA ILE A 947 -14.73 -7.07 11.37
C ILE A 947 -15.98 -6.53 10.69
N SER A 948 -17.15 -6.97 11.14
CA SER A 948 -18.45 -6.50 10.67
C SER A 948 -19.24 -5.91 11.82
N LEU A 949 -19.77 -4.71 11.60
CA LEU A 949 -20.53 -3.89 12.55
C LEU A 949 -21.96 -3.79 12.01
N PRO A 950 -22.93 -4.60 12.49
CA PRO A 950 -24.27 -4.70 11.90
C PRO A 950 -25.20 -3.61 12.43
N ILE A 951 -25.13 -2.42 11.82
CA ILE A 951 -25.93 -1.23 12.16
C ILE A 951 -27.39 -1.59 12.41
N LEU A 952 -28.05 -2.24 11.45
CA LEU A 952 -29.49 -2.57 11.53
C LEU A 952 -29.83 -3.48 12.73
N ILE A 953 -28.99 -4.49 13.02
CA ILE A 953 -29.24 -5.42 14.14
C ILE A 953 -29.09 -4.70 15.48
N LEU A 954 -28.12 -3.80 15.60
CA LEU A 954 -27.88 -2.98 16.80
C LEU A 954 -28.94 -1.89 16.99
N HIS A 955 -29.45 -1.31 15.90
CA HIS A 955 -30.47 -0.26 15.93
C HIS A 955 -31.88 -0.79 16.28
N HIS A 956 -32.12 -2.10 16.14
CA HIS A 956 -33.36 -2.77 16.56
C HIS A 956 -33.13 -3.71 17.76
N ASP A 957 -32.04 -3.57 18.51
CA ASP A 957 -31.74 -4.43 19.65
C ASP A 957 -32.50 -3.97 20.90
N ARG A 958 -33.46 -4.77 21.38
CA ARG A 958 -34.26 -4.45 22.57
C ARG A 958 -33.43 -4.18 23.83
N ARG A 959 -32.22 -4.74 23.92
CA ARG A 959 -31.29 -4.50 25.04
C ARG A 959 -30.76 -3.06 25.05
N ILE A 960 -30.68 -2.43 23.88
CA ILE A 960 -30.16 -1.07 23.68
C ILE A 960 -31.31 -0.04 23.64
N TRP A 961 -32.47 -0.40 23.08
CA TRP A 961 -33.52 0.59 22.75
C TRP A 961 -34.82 0.47 23.55
N GLY A 962 -35.02 -0.60 24.31
CA GLY A 962 -36.31 -0.88 24.99
C GLY A 962 -37.09 -1.99 24.30
N ASP A 963 -38.21 -2.44 24.88
CA ASP A 963 -39.03 -3.49 24.28
C ASP A 963 -39.76 -3.01 23.01
N ASP A 964 -40.01 -1.69 22.95
CA ASP A 964 -40.51 -0.90 21.81
C ASP A 964 -39.46 -0.71 20.68
N ALA A 965 -38.31 -1.41 20.70
CA ALA A 965 -37.24 -1.25 19.71
C ALA A 965 -37.62 -1.56 18.24
N LEU A 966 -38.85 -2.00 17.96
CA LEU A 966 -39.39 -2.18 16.60
C LEU A 966 -40.46 -1.16 16.25
N GLU A 967 -40.93 -0.37 17.22
CA GLU A 967 -41.95 0.66 17.07
C GLU A 967 -41.32 1.98 16.61
N PHE A 968 -42.12 2.80 15.93
CA PHE A 968 -41.75 4.16 15.54
C PHE A 968 -42.09 5.14 16.66
N ASN A 969 -41.08 5.47 17.47
CA ASN A 969 -41.22 6.35 18.61
C ASN A 969 -40.14 7.46 18.55
N PRO A 970 -40.33 8.51 17.72
CA PRO A 970 -39.45 9.67 17.65
C PRO A 970 -39.12 10.31 19.01
N GLU A 971 -40.06 10.30 19.96
CA GLU A 971 -39.92 10.93 21.28
C GLU A 971 -38.71 10.41 22.07
N ARG A 972 -38.19 9.21 21.75
CA ARG A 972 -36.93 8.71 22.33
C ARG A 972 -35.73 9.63 22.08
N PHE A 973 -35.77 10.46 21.04
CA PHE A 973 -34.71 11.43 20.69
C PHE A 973 -34.93 12.84 21.26
N SER A 974 -35.96 13.07 22.08
CA SER A 974 -36.30 14.37 22.68
C SER A 974 -35.15 14.98 23.48
N GLU A 975 -34.52 14.19 24.35
CA GLU A 975 -33.31 14.58 25.09
C GLU A 975 -31.99 14.32 24.31
N GLY A 976 -32.08 14.08 23.01
CA GLY A 976 -30.94 13.87 22.12
C GLY A 976 -30.38 12.44 22.10
N VAL A 977 -29.55 12.18 21.08
CA VAL A 977 -29.03 10.84 20.73
C VAL A 977 -28.37 10.08 21.89
N ALA A 978 -27.66 10.77 22.79
CA ALA A 978 -26.96 10.14 23.90
C ALA A 978 -27.89 9.57 24.98
N LYS A 979 -29.10 10.13 25.13
CA LYS A 979 -30.11 9.70 26.09
C LYS A 979 -31.16 8.76 25.47
N ALA A 980 -31.27 8.73 24.15
CA ALA A 980 -32.20 7.87 23.39
C ALA A 980 -31.95 6.34 23.53
N GLN A 981 -30.93 5.92 24.29
CA GLN A 981 -30.51 4.53 24.43
C GLN A 981 -30.47 4.12 25.90
N LYS A 982 -30.97 2.93 26.22
CA LYS A 982 -31.11 2.39 27.58
C LYS A 982 -29.77 2.39 28.31
N GLY A 983 -29.69 3.18 29.39
CA GLY A 983 -28.49 3.33 30.20
C GLY A 983 -27.35 4.16 29.58
N GLY A 984 -27.57 4.85 28.46
CA GLY A 984 -26.60 5.77 27.82
C GLY A 984 -25.34 5.12 27.21
N GLN A 985 -25.14 3.82 27.38
CA GLN A 985 -23.97 3.08 26.89
C GLN A 985 -24.15 2.47 25.49
N GLY A 986 -25.29 2.69 24.84
CA GLY A 986 -25.61 2.18 23.51
C GLY A 986 -24.66 2.69 22.40
N VAL A 987 -24.98 2.30 21.16
CA VAL A 987 -24.32 2.87 19.98
C VAL A 987 -25.34 3.15 18.87
N PHE A 988 -25.50 4.41 18.51
CA PHE A 988 -26.26 4.87 17.34
C PHE A 988 -25.30 5.56 16.38
N PHE A 989 -25.14 4.99 15.18
CA PHE A 989 -24.04 5.34 14.28
C PHE A 989 -24.39 5.23 12.78
N PRO A 990 -25.55 5.75 12.31
CA PRO A 990 -25.95 5.64 10.90
C PRO A 990 -24.97 6.36 9.95
N PHE A 991 -24.38 7.47 10.41
CA PHE A 991 -23.31 8.21 9.71
C PHE A 991 -21.90 7.67 9.99
N GLY A 992 -21.77 6.53 10.66
CA GLY A 992 -20.52 6.05 11.25
C GLY A 992 -20.21 6.74 12.59
N TRP A 993 -18.95 6.62 13.03
CA TRP A 993 -18.45 7.18 14.30
C TRP A 993 -16.94 7.44 14.21
N GLY A 994 -16.42 8.23 15.16
CA GLY A 994 -14.99 8.51 15.31
C GLY A 994 -14.41 9.34 14.15
N PRO A 995 -13.08 9.33 13.95
CA PRO A 995 -12.43 10.12 12.89
C PRO A 995 -12.95 9.84 11.47
N ARG A 996 -13.57 8.67 11.24
CA ARG A 996 -14.12 8.23 9.96
C ARG A 996 -15.64 8.45 9.81
N ILE A 997 -16.25 9.29 10.66
CA ILE A 997 -17.65 9.72 10.52
C ILE A 997 -17.91 10.41 9.17
N CYS A 998 -19.13 10.34 8.66
CA CYS A 998 -19.51 10.91 7.36
C CYS A 998 -19.15 12.41 7.27
N VAL A 999 -18.54 12.83 6.15
CA VAL A 999 -18.22 14.25 5.92
C VAL A 999 -19.49 15.06 5.60
N GLY A 1000 -20.39 14.50 4.79
CA GLY A 1000 -21.67 15.11 4.43
C GLY A 1000 -22.78 14.95 5.47
N GLN A 1001 -22.48 14.66 6.74
CA GLN A 1001 -23.54 14.49 7.76
C GLN A 1001 -24.37 15.77 7.93
N VAL A 1002 -23.72 16.93 8.06
CA VAL A 1002 -24.42 18.22 8.22
C VAL A 1002 -25.23 18.56 6.95
N PHE A 1003 -24.63 18.32 5.77
CA PHE A 1003 -25.27 18.48 4.47
C PHE A 1003 -26.56 17.65 4.36
N ALA A 1004 -26.50 16.34 4.62
CA ALA A 1004 -27.64 15.44 4.50
C ALA A 1004 -28.74 15.75 5.53
N MET A 1005 -28.39 16.14 6.76
CA MET A 1005 -29.36 16.60 7.76
C MET A 1005 -30.12 17.85 7.29
N LEU A 1006 -29.43 18.80 6.65
CA LEU A 1006 -30.04 20.04 6.13
C LEU A 1006 -30.87 19.79 4.87
N GLU A 1007 -30.35 19.00 3.92
CA GLU A 1007 -31.07 18.55 2.72
C GLU A 1007 -32.39 17.87 3.11
N ALA A 1008 -32.33 16.89 4.03
CA ALA A 1008 -33.51 16.16 4.48
C ALA A 1008 -34.50 17.04 5.27
N LYS A 1009 -34.04 17.92 6.17
CA LYS A 1009 -34.93 18.87 6.86
C LYS A 1009 -35.60 19.86 5.91
N THR A 1010 -34.87 20.36 4.91
CA THR A 1010 -35.39 21.31 3.91
C THR A 1010 -36.47 20.65 3.06
N ALA A 1011 -36.20 19.44 2.56
CA ALA A 1011 -37.18 18.65 1.82
C ALA A 1011 -38.42 18.35 2.67
N MET A 1012 -38.25 17.84 3.89
CA MET A 1012 -39.40 17.52 4.75
C MET A 1012 -40.21 18.75 5.15
N ALA A 1013 -39.58 19.90 5.41
CA ALA A 1013 -40.30 21.14 5.68
C ALA A 1013 -41.15 21.58 4.47
N MET A 1014 -40.57 21.63 3.26
CA MET A 1014 -41.30 22.05 2.06
C MET A 1014 -42.39 21.05 1.63
N ILE A 1015 -42.19 19.74 1.85
CA ILE A 1015 -43.22 18.71 1.70
C ILE A 1015 -44.37 18.96 2.69
N LEU A 1016 -44.07 19.09 3.99
CA LEU A 1016 -45.06 19.23 5.06
C LEU A 1016 -45.79 20.58 5.04
N GLN A 1017 -45.27 21.60 4.37
CA GLN A 1017 -46.02 22.83 4.08
C GLN A 1017 -47.17 22.58 3.09
N ARG A 1018 -46.92 21.85 1.99
CA ARG A 1018 -47.86 21.78 0.85
C ARG A 1018 -48.73 20.52 0.81
N PHE A 1019 -48.30 19.44 1.46
CA PHE A 1019 -48.95 18.14 1.33
C PHE A 1019 -49.24 17.48 2.69
N SER A 1020 -50.27 16.63 2.68
CA SER A 1020 -50.38 15.45 3.54
C SER A 1020 -50.33 14.20 2.66
N PHE A 1021 -49.85 13.09 3.20
CA PHE A 1021 -49.58 11.89 2.40
C PHE A 1021 -49.80 10.57 3.15
N GLU A 1022 -50.53 9.66 2.51
CA GLU A 1022 -50.94 8.34 3.01
C GLU A 1022 -50.27 7.22 2.18
N LEU A 1023 -50.18 5.99 2.70
CA LEU A 1023 -49.74 4.85 1.89
C LEU A 1023 -50.85 4.50 0.88
N SER A 1024 -50.48 4.29 -0.38
CA SER A 1024 -51.44 3.70 -1.32
C SER A 1024 -51.63 2.20 -1.08
N ALA A 1025 -52.81 1.68 -1.41
CA ALA A 1025 -53.11 0.25 -1.44
C ALA A 1025 -52.24 -0.54 -2.46
N SER A 1026 -51.59 0.15 -3.41
CA SER A 1026 -50.59 -0.44 -4.32
C SER A 1026 -49.21 -0.64 -3.69
N TYR A 1027 -48.94 -0.03 -2.52
CA TYR A 1027 -47.62 -0.07 -1.90
C TYR A 1027 -47.23 -1.47 -1.41
N THR A 1028 -46.18 -2.03 -2.02
CA THR A 1028 -45.65 -3.36 -1.68
C THR A 1028 -44.41 -3.22 -0.79
N HIS A 1029 -44.54 -3.48 0.52
CA HIS A 1029 -43.43 -3.33 1.45
C HIS A 1029 -42.34 -4.40 1.23
N ALA A 1030 -41.25 -3.97 0.58
CA ALA A 1030 -40.12 -4.84 0.25
C ALA A 1030 -38.78 -4.08 0.30
N PRO A 1031 -38.23 -3.78 1.49
CA PRO A 1031 -36.89 -3.23 1.63
C PRO A 1031 -35.81 -4.15 1.01
N PHE A 1032 -34.83 -3.61 0.27
CA PHE A 1032 -33.70 -4.41 -0.23
C PHE A 1032 -32.40 -3.59 -0.32
N THR A 1033 -31.24 -4.25 -0.14
CA THR A 1033 -29.93 -3.56 -0.21
C THR A 1033 -29.22 -3.77 -1.55
N VAL A 1034 -29.08 -2.70 -2.35
CA VAL A 1034 -28.08 -2.63 -3.43
C VAL A 1034 -26.74 -2.28 -2.80
N ILE A 1035 -26.50 -0.98 -2.59
CA ILE A 1035 -25.51 -0.44 -1.64
C ILE A 1035 -26.27 0.17 -0.45
N THR A 1036 -27.31 0.97 -0.72
CA THR A 1036 -28.24 1.47 0.31
C THR A 1036 -29.53 0.65 0.39
N THR A 1037 -30.31 0.85 1.46
CA THR A 1037 -31.62 0.24 1.72
C THR A 1037 -32.71 0.98 0.93
N GLN A 1038 -33.27 0.32 -0.09
CA GLN A 1038 -34.19 0.92 -1.07
C GLN A 1038 -35.52 0.14 -1.12
N PRO A 1039 -36.62 0.73 -1.59
CA PRO A 1039 -37.86 -0.01 -1.84
C PRO A 1039 -37.77 -0.80 -3.15
N GLN A 1040 -38.03 -2.11 -3.11
CA GLN A 1040 -37.91 -3.02 -4.26
C GLN A 1040 -38.97 -2.79 -5.36
N HIS A 1041 -40.09 -2.13 -5.01
CA HIS A 1041 -41.26 -1.92 -5.86
C HIS A 1041 -41.76 -0.46 -5.87
N GLY A 1042 -40.85 0.50 -5.63
CA GLY A 1042 -41.20 1.92 -5.49
C GLY A 1042 -41.89 2.24 -4.15
N ALA A 1043 -42.31 3.48 -4.00
CA ALA A 1043 -42.99 4.02 -2.83
C ALA A 1043 -44.24 4.81 -3.25
N HIS A 1044 -45.29 4.06 -3.58
CA HIS A 1044 -46.59 4.58 -4.00
C HIS A 1044 -47.34 5.18 -2.80
N LEU A 1045 -47.50 6.50 -2.79
CA LEU A 1045 -48.20 7.28 -1.78
C LEU A 1045 -49.41 7.99 -2.40
N ILE A 1046 -50.46 8.20 -1.61
CA ILE A 1046 -51.56 9.10 -1.97
C ILE A 1046 -51.18 10.50 -1.46
N LEU A 1047 -51.01 11.46 -2.37
CA LEU A 1047 -50.65 12.84 -2.03
C LEU A 1047 -51.90 13.73 -2.08
N ARG A 1048 -52.21 14.42 -0.97
CA ARG A 1048 -53.23 15.47 -0.93
C ARG A 1048 -52.55 16.82 -0.77
N LYS A 1049 -52.79 17.74 -1.71
CA LYS A 1049 -52.43 19.16 -1.53
C LYS A 1049 -53.34 19.77 -0.45
N ILE A 1050 -52.76 20.61 0.40
CA ILE A 1050 -53.44 21.40 1.44
C ILE A 1050 -53.25 22.88 1.12
#